data_AF-A0A7K6BWW3-F1
#
_entry.id   AF-A0A7K6BWW3-F1
#
_cell.length_a   1.000
_cell.length_b   1.000
_cell.length_c   1.000
_cell.angle_alpha   90.00
_cell.angle_beta   90.00
_cell.angle_gamma   90.00
#
_symmetry.space_group_name_H-M   'P 1'
#
loop_
_entity.id
_entity.type
_entity.pdbx_description
1 polymer ?
#
loop_
_entity_poly.entity_id
_entity_poly.type
_entity_poly.pdbx_seq_one_letter_code
_entity_poly.pdbx_strand_id
1 'polypeptide(L)'
;QENPYLFTYRNSNYSSSLRISSTKETSQERSYGTNIPCTDQDPSDTVPVSVHNLKPADIQVVAALGDSITVSNGAGSKPLNVLDVLTQYRGLSWSVGGNENISTVTTLANILREFNPSLVGYSTGTGTQNSNNAAFNQAVAGAHAENVPQQVRKLVDRMKNDTRINFQTDWKLITLFIGGNDLCNVCENPARYSPENYTNNLQIALDLLHEQVPRAYVNLVTVLSIARLRELHASRNNSCPKVLMRLLCPCVINPQDNSNELKKLVYFNRRYQERTRQLVESGRYDTKDDFTVVMQPFMTNMDMPKTQEGWPDASYFAPDCFHFSQKAHSQAARALWNNMLEPVGEKTDSQRLEDEIVLKCPNAAEPFLRTYKNSNYTYPNQTPVSNYGSQLLCEDGSPSSPPATSVHSLRPANVKIVAALGDSLTAGSGIASDSLQDMTTQYRGLSWSIGGDESLENVTTLPNIFRKFNVTIMGYSSGTGSENDSNAFLNQAVPGAQAEHLPAQARNLMRLMKADPRIDFSADWKLITVHIGANDLCNYCKDPDHYSAENYTRRIQETLDILHEEASAVPKALVSLVDVENLLPLRQLFVDTLVQCPTYLADYLCSCVLTGEENSENLTMVREATKAYQLGIQKLIESGRYDTHENFTVVIQPFLQNLEIPLGQDGHPDVSYFAPDCFHPSQKGHSQLAKALWNAVLQPVGQKADSFDFTADIVLGCPAQNSPFLGTYKNSNNTPVEPTREPIENWGSELSCPEQTASSRVPTSVHKLRPADIKVIGALGDSLTTAVGAKVLDPQTDWKGLSWSIGGDETLEIQATLPNILKKFNPNLFGFSTGSSKETAGFNVAERNATASDMPAQARALVELMRSSSKINFKEDWKLITVLVGGSDLCQYCLDKETYSVQKYVKHLQDTLDIFYEELPRVFINMVEMLELSGLRQIAASSSECALTAKKACPCFLNPEENSSELEEIKRVNRDFQAEALWLINSGRYEKREDFAVVLQPFFRNTLLPLDSTRKPDLSFFAADCFHFSVRGYAEMAMALWNNMLEPVGEKQTYNNFTHDRSKLKCPNPEKPFLFTGRNSGFGNSDLNLEQTKSSVPYWTVVVAAVAGVLVGSLL
;
A
#
# COMPACT_ATOMS: atom_id res chain seq x y z
N GLN A 1 2.81 -30.61 -60.97
CA GLN A 1 1.59 -31.15 -61.60
C GLN A 1 1.12 -32.32 -60.75
N GLU A 2 -0.12 -32.51 -60.38
CA GLU A 2 -1.41 -31.80 -60.53
C GLU A 2 -2.40 -32.71 -59.76
N ASN A 3 -3.32 -32.11 -58.99
CA ASN A 3 -4.42 -32.71 -58.19
C ASN A 3 -5.21 -33.84 -58.91
N PRO A 4 -6.06 -34.73 -58.27
CA PRO A 4 -7.11 -34.31 -57.30
C PRO A 4 -7.77 -35.35 -56.32
N TYR A 5 -8.46 -34.80 -55.31
CA TYR A 5 -9.60 -35.34 -54.51
C TYR A 5 -9.39 -35.88 -53.07
N LEU A 6 -10.37 -35.48 -52.24
CA LEU A 6 -10.56 -35.60 -50.79
C LEU A 6 -10.82 -37.05 -50.30
N PHE A 7 -10.32 -37.36 -49.11
CA PHE A 7 -10.69 -38.57 -48.37
C PHE A 7 -12.17 -38.54 -47.94
N THR A 8 -12.95 -39.52 -48.40
CA THR A 8 -14.28 -39.83 -47.87
C THR A 8 -14.25 -41.17 -47.13
N TYR A 9 -15.23 -41.39 -46.25
CA TYR A 9 -15.35 -42.54 -45.32
C TYR A 9 -15.39 -43.93 -45.99
N ARG A 10 -15.33 -44.02 -47.33
CA ARG A 10 -15.35 -45.28 -48.08
C ARG A 10 -13.97 -45.85 -48.45
N ASN A 11 -12.87 -45.11 -48.22
CA ASN A 11 -11.52 -45.55 -48.62
C ASN A 11 -10.54 -45.77 -47.45
N SER A 12 -11.00 -45.79 -46.19
CA SER A 12 -10.18 -46.21 -45.04
C SER A 12 -10.69 -47.52 -44.45
N ASN A 13 -9.77 -48.47 -44.31
CA ASN A 13 -10.01 -49.87 -43.95
C ASN A 13 -10.23 -50.03 -42.43
N TYR A 14 -11.28 -49.40 -41.87
CA TYR A 14 -11.68 -49.62 -40.48
C TYR A 14 -12.83 -50.62 -40.41
N SER A 15 -12.45 -51.85 -40.06
CA SER A 15 -13.32 -53.00 -39.81
C SER A 15 -14.36 -52.70 -38.72
N SER A 16 -15.61 -53.01 -39.06
CA SER A 16 -16.77 -52.99 -38.18
C SER A 16 -16.67 -54.06 -37.09
N SER A 17 -16.46 -53.66 -35.85
CA SER A 17 -16.92 -54.44 -34.70
C SER A 17 -18.27 -53.89 -34.24
N LEU A 18 -19.33 -54.48 -34.80
CA LEU A 18 -20.67 -54.45 -34.22
C LEU A 18 -20.61 -55.13 -32.84
N ARG A 19 -20.24 -54.38 -31.80
CA ARG A 19 -20.71 -54.68 -30.44
C ARG A 19 -22.12 -54.16 -30.35
N ILE A 20 -23.06 -55.08 -30.54
CA ILE A 20 -24.41 -55.03 -30.00
C ILE A 20 -24.23 -54.80 -28.49
N SER A 21 -24.21 -53.53 -28.06
CA SER A 21 -24.56 -53.21 -26.69
C SER A 21 -26.07 -53.31 -26.63
N SER A 22 -26.53 -54.35 -25.95
CA SER A 22 -27.90 -54.53 -25.51
C SER A 22 -28.34 -53.32 -24.70
N THR A 23 -28.77 -52.24 -25.36
CA THR A 23 -29.76 -51.34 -24.77
C THR A 23 -31.08 -52.06 -24.92
N LYS A 24 -31.37 -52.91 -23.93
CA LYS A 24 -32.76 -53.06 -23.51
C LYS A 24 -33.29 -51.63 -23.38
N GLU A 25 -34.24 -51.27 -24.24
CA GLU A 25 -35.27 -50.32 -23.86
C GLU A 25 -35.92 -50.86 -22.58
N THR A 26 -35.37 -50.51 -21.43
CA THR A 26 -36.17 -50.42 -20.22
C THR A 26 -36.76 -49.02 -20.21
N SER A 27 -37.94 -48.90 -20.82
CA SER A 27 -38.96 -47.95 -20.43
C SER A 27 -39.47 -48.25 -19.00
N GLN A 28 -38.56 -48.36 -18.04
CA GLN A 28 -38.91 -48.20 -16.63
C GLN A 28 -38.84 -46.69 -16.37
N GLU A 29 -40.01 -46.04 -16.34
CA GLU A 29 -40.19 -44.84 -15.54
C GLU A 29 -39.50 -45.11 -14.18
N ARG A 30 -38.31 -44.55 -13.97
CA ARG A 30 -37.66 -44.61 -12.66
C ARG A 30 -38.52 -43.76 -11.74
N SER A 31 -39.41 -44.42 -11.01
CA SER A 31 -39.89 -43.91 -9.74
C SER A 31 -38.65 -43.44 -8.96
N TYR A 32 -38.61 -42.15 -8.62
CA TYR A 32 -37.62 -41.60 -7.67
C TYR A 32 -38.16 -41.72 -6.24
N GLY A 33 -39.05 -42.68 -6.01
CA GLY A 33 -39.64 -42.96 -4.73
C GLY A 33 -38.63 -43.52 -3.73
N THR A 34 -39.06 -43.55 -2.48
CA THR A 34 -38.34 -44.13 -1.35
C THR A 34 -39.32 -44.88 -0.47
N ASN A 35 -38.79 -45.68 0.44
CA ASN A 35 -39.57 -46.29 1.51
C ASN A 35 -39.20 -45.65 2.85
N ILE A 36 -40.15 -45.61 3.77
CA ILE A 36 -39.90 -45.16 5.13
C ILE A 36 -39.55 -46.36 6.02
N PRO A 37 -38.36 -46.39 6.65
CA PRO A 37 -37.98 -47.52 7.52
C PRO A 37 -38.52 -47.39 8.95
N CYS A 38 -39.30 -46.35 9.26
CA CYS A 38 -39.67 -45.98 10.62
C CYS A 38 -40.83 -46.82 11.13
N THR A 39 -40.64 -47.45 12.29
CA THR A 39 -41.65 -48.31 12.93
C THR A 39 -42.61 -47.53 13.83
N ASP A 40 -42.15 -46.43 14.44
CA ASP A 40 -42.98 -45.53 15.24
C ASP A 40 -43.42 -44.36 14.36
N GLN A 41 -44.72 -44.31 14.08
CA GLN A 41 -45.37 -43.28 13.26
C GLN A 41 -46.52 -42.61 14.00
N ASP A 42 -46.68 -42.91 15.30
CA ASP A 42 -47.85 -42.47 16.06
C ASP A 42 -47.73 -40.98 16.43
N PRO A 43 -48.86 -40.24 16.44
CA PRO A 43 -48.90 -38.88 16.96
C PRO A 43 -48.57 -38.83 18.45
N SER A 44 -48.34 -37.63 18.97
CA SER A 44 -48.24 -37.42 20.42
C SER A 44 -49.59 -37.72 21.10
N ASP A 45 -49.55 -38.27 22.32
CA ASP A 45 -50.77 -38.62 23.09
C ASP A 45 -51.71 -37.42 23.29
N THR A 46 -51.14 -36.22 23.30
CA THR A 46 -51.87 -34.94 23.31
C THR A 46 -51.24 -34.00 22.30
N VAL A 47 -52.04 -33.10 21.72
CA VAL A 47 -51.53 -32.08 20.80
C VAL A 47 -50.48 -31.24 21.52
N PRO A 48 -49.22 -31.22 21.05
CA PRO A 48 -48.15 -30.54 21.77
C PRO A 48 -48.44 -29.03 21.82
N VAL A 49 -48.14 -28.43 22.96
CA VAL A 49 -48.23 -26.97 23.17
C VAL A 49 -46.93 -26.25 22.81
N SER A 50 -45.82 -27.00 22.78
CA SER A 50 -44.49 -26.48 22.51
C SER A 50 -43.92 -27.08 21.23
N VAL A 51 -43.29 -26.23 20.42
CA VAL A 51 -42.63 -26.58 19.16
C VAL A 51 -41.44 -27.54 19.41
N HIS A 52 -40.90 -27.52 20.64
CA HIS A 52 -39.79 -28.38 21.06
C HIS A 52 -40.19 -29.84 21.33
N ASN A 53 -41.49 -30.12 21.38
CA ASN A 53 -42.05 -31.46 21.60
C ASN A 53 -42.87 -31.97 20.40
N LEU A 54 -42.60 -31.43 19.20
CA LEU A 54 -43.27 -31.83 17.96
C LEU A 54 -42.73 -33.16 17.45
N LYS A 55 -43.56 -34.20 17.39
CA LYS A 55 -43.30 -35.37 16.55
C LYS A 55 -43.67 -35.08 15.09
N PRO A 56 -43.11 -35.80 14.10
CA PRO A 56 -43.53 -35.64 12.71
C PRO A 56 -45.03 -35.82 12.45
N ALA A 57 -45.66 -36.76 13.16
CA ALA A 57 -47.10 -37.03 13.08
C ALA A 57 -47.97 -35.88 13.64
N ASP A 58 -47.40 -34.98 14.45
CA ASP A 58 -48.13 -33.83 15.01
C ASP A 58 -48.27 -32.67 14.02
N ILE A 59 -47.61 -32.72 12.86
CA ILE A 59 -47.72 -31.70 11.82
C ILE A 59 -48.99 -31.92 10.98
N GLN A 60 -49.91 -30.95 10.96
CA GLN A 60 -51.11 -31.02 10.12
C GLN A 60 -50.98 -30.24 8.82
N VAL A 61 -50.13 -29.20 8.79
CA VAL A 61 -50.04 -28.30 7.64
C VAL A 61 -48.60 -28.20 7.15
N VAL A 62 -48.39 -28.36 5.84
CA VAL A 62 -47.11 -28.07 5.17
C VAL A 62 -47.26 -26.90 4.19
N ALA A 63 -46.26 -26.02 4.15
CA ALA A 63 -46.23 -24.87 3.27
C ALA A 63 -44.80 -24.57 2.78
N ALA A 64 -44.70 -23.79 1.70
CA ALA A 64 -43.40 -23.32 1.22
C ALA A 64 -43.39 -21.91 0.64
N LEU A 65 -42.24 -21.26 0.79
CA LEU A 65 -41.89 -19.94 0.28
C LEU A 65 -40.54 -20.05 -0.45
N GLY A 66 -40.35 -19.31 -1.53
CA GLY A 66 -39.11 -19.37 -2.29
C GLY A 66 -39.22 -19.01 -3.76
N ASP A 67 -38.34 -19.60 -4.56
CA ASP A 67 -38.15 -19.30 -5.98
C ASP A 67 -38.54 -20.46 -6.92
N SER A 68 -37.92 -20.48 -8.11
CA SER A 68 -38.12 -21.46 -9.17
C SER A 68 -37.71 -22.88 -8.79
N ILE A 69 -36.78 -23.08 -7.87
CA ILE A 69 -36.44 -24.40 -7.34
C ILE A 69 -37.56 -24.89 -6.42
N THR A 70 -38.13 -24.01 -5.59
CA THR A 70 -39.23 -24.38 -4.67
C THR A 70 -40.54 -24.72 -5.40
N VAL A 71 -40.75 -24.20 -6.61
CA VAL A 71 -41.91 -24.55 -7.46
C VAL A 71 -41.61 -25.67 -8.48
N SER A 72 -40.39 -26.21 -8.47
CA SER A 72 -39.94 -27.29 -9.35
C SER A 72 -40.09 -26.99 -10.84
N ASN A 73 -39.57 -25.86 -11.28
CA ASN A 73 -39.50 -25.54 -12.72
C ASN A 73 -38.80 -26.65 -13.49
N GLY A 74 -39.48 -27.21 -14.48
CA GLY A 74 -38.93 -28.24 -15.37
C GLY A 74 -38.61 -29.60 -14.74
N ALA A 75 -38.94 -29.83 -13.46
CA ALA A 75 -38.54 -31.05 -12.76
C ALA A 75 -39.07 -32.34 -13.41
N GLY A 76 -40.30 -32.27 -13.96
CA GLY A 76 -40.96 -33.38 -14.66
C GLY A 76 -40.77 -33.34 -16.19
N SER A 77 -39.94 -32.44 -16.71
CA SER A 77 -39.73 -32.30 -18.15
C SER A 77 -38.92 -33.46 -18.72
N LYS A 78 -39.29 -33.90 -19.92
CA LYS A 78 -38.52 -34.92 -20.65
C LYS A 78 -37.11 -34.40 -20.96
N PRO A 79 -36.08 -35.28 -21.01
CA PRO A 79 -34.74 -34.88 -21.42
C PRO A 79 -34.77 -34.08 -22.72
N LEU A 80 -33.97 -33.00 -22.78
CA LEU A 80 -33.84 -32.07 -23.91
C LEU A 80 -35.06 -31.18 -24.21
N ASN A 81 -36.18 -31.29 -23.47
CA ASN A 81 -37.33 -30.40 -23.66
C ASN A 81 -37.18 -29.08 -22.88
N VAL A 82 -36.33 -28.19 -23.40
CA VAL A 82 -35.97 -26.92 -22.75
C VAL A 82 -37.18 -25.98 -22.58
N LEU A 83 -38.15 -25.99 -23.50
CA LEU A 83 -39.32 -25.08 -23.43
C LEU A 83 -40.24 -25.41 -22.25
N ASP A 84 -40.31 -26.68 -21.86
CA ASP A 84 -41.16 -27.16 -20.78
C ASP A 84 -40.59 -26.86 -19.39
N VAL A 85 -39.37 -26.33 -19.30
CA VAL A 85 -38.77 -25.81 -18.06
C VAL A 85 -39.58 -24.65 -17.48
N LEU A 86 -40.30 -23.90 -18.32
CA LEU A 86 -41.22 -22.83 -17.89
C LEU A 86 -42.43 -23.39 -17.11
N THR A 87 -42.69 -24.69 -17.19
CA THR A 87 -43.73 -25.37 -16.43
C THR A 87 -43.29 -25.56 -14.97
N GLN A 88 -44.11 -25.05 -14.04
CA GLN A 88 -43.88 -25.17 -12.60
C GLN A 88 -44.51 -26.49 -12.09
N TYR A 89 -43.71 -27.54 -11.90
CA TYR A 89 -44.17 -28.85 -11.42
C TYR A 89 -44.32 -28.89 -9.90
N ARG A 90 -45.20 -28.05 -9.36
CA ARG A 90 -45.38 -27.88 -7.90
C ARG A 90 -45.66 -29.19 -7.15
N GLY A 91 -46.30 -30.16 -7.80
CA GLY A 91 -46.51 -31.50 -7.25
C GLY A 91 -45.24 -32.31 -6.97
N LEU A 92 -44.13 -31.98 -7.63
CA LEU A 92 -42.81 -32.62 -7.48
C LEU A 92 -41.85 -31.82 -6.58
N SER A 93 -42.32 -30.74 -5.97
CA SER A 93 -41.52 -29.89 -5.09
C SER A 93 -40.99 -30.68 -3.89
N TRP A 94 -39.67 -30.70 -3.77
CA TRP A 94 -38.95 -31.37 -2.69
C TRP A 94 -39.44 -31.02 -1.29
N SER A 95 -39.91 -29.79 -1.06
CA SER A 95 -40.30 -29.29 0.27
C SER A 95 -41.80 -29.32 0.56
N VAL A 96 -42.67 -29.37 -0.47
CA VAL A 96 -44.13 -29.22 -0.28
C VAL A 96 -44.99 -29.93 -1.34
N GLY A 97 -44.41 -30.58 -2.34
CA GLY A 97 -45.16 -31.30 -3.38
C GLY A 97 -45.76 -32.60 -2.83
N GLY A 98 -46.96 -32.96 -3.26
CA GLY A 98 -47.67 -34.16 -2.80
C GLY A 98 -48.26 -35.00 -3.94
N ASN A 99 -47.62 -35.01 -5.11
CA ASN A 99 -48.01 -35.94 -6.16
C ASN A 99 -47.80 -37.39 -5.71
N GLU A 100 -48.76 -38.25 -6.04
CA GLU A 100 -48.68 -39.70 -5.83
C GLU A 100 -48.37 -40.09 -4.37
N ASN A 101 -47.56 -41.12 -4.14
CA ASN A 101 -47.13 -41.59 -2.82
C ASN A 101 -45.59 -41.60 -2.73
N ILE A 102 -45.07 -41.86 -1.52
CA ILE A 102 -43.63 -41.83 -1.28
C ILE A 102 -42.85 -42.85 -2.12
N SER A 103 -43.45 -44.00 -2.47
CA SER A 103 -42.81 -45.05 -3.25
C SER A 103 -42.69 -44.74 -4.74
N THR A 104 -43.28 -43.64 -5.21
CA THR A 104 -43.09 -43.12 -6.57
C THR A 104 -42.45 -41.73 -6.62
N VAL A 105 -42.84 -40.83 -5.72
CA VAL A 105 -42.40 -39.44 -5.66
C VAL A 105 -41.96 -39.09 -4.24
N THR A 106 -40.65 -38.94 -4.04
CA THR A 106 -40.11 -38.55 -2.72
C THR A 106 -40.15 -37.03 -2.56
N THR A 107 -40.94 -36.54 -1.62
CA THR A 107 -40.99 -35.14 -1.18
C THR A 107 -41.16 -35.08 0.33
N LEU A 108 -40.88 -33.95 0.97
CA LEU A 108 -41.10 -33.78 2.40
C LEU A 108 -42.56 -34.03 2.78
N ALA A 109 -43.53 -33.55 1.97
CA ALA A 109 -44.94 -33.77 2.24
C ALA A 109 -45.33 -35.26 2.14
N ASN A 110 -44.79 -36.00 1.16
CA ASN A 110 -45.04 -37.44 1.07
C ASN A 110 -44.37 -38.23 2.19
N ILE A 111 -43.22 -37.79 2.71
CA ILE A 111 -42.62 -38.37 3.92
C ILE A 111 -43.52 -38.12 5.14
N LEU A 112 -43.98 -36.88 5.35
CA LEU A 112 -44.87 -36.53 6.46
C LEU A 112 -46.23 -37.24 6.38
N ARG A 113 -46.74 -37.54 5.19
CA ARG A 113 -48.00 -38.28 5.00
C ARG A 113 -47.95 -39.72 5.50
N GLU A 114 -46.77 -40.33 5.60
CA GLU A 114 -46.62 -41.64 6.24
C GLU A 114 -46.86 -41.54 7.76
N PHE A 115 -46.48 -40.43 8.39
CA PHE A 115 -46.73 -40.16 9.82
C PHE A 115 -48.13 -39.59 10.08
N ASN A 116 -48.62 -38.73 9.20
CA ASN A 116 -49.95 -38.12 9.29
C ASN A 116 -50.65 -38.15 7.92
N PRO A 117 -51.49 -39.17 7.65
CA PRO A 117 -52.25 -39.26 6.40
C PRO A 117 -53.22 -38.09 6.17
N SER A 118 -53.56 -37.32 7.21
CA SER A 118 -54.46 -36.16 7.13
C SER A 118 -53.73 -34.84 6.86
N LEU A 119 -52.42 -34.86 6.57
CA LEU A 119 -51.64 -33.68 6.22
C LEU A 119 -52.32 -32.87 5.08
N VAL A 120 -52.34 -31.55 5.21
CA VAL A 120 -52.85 -30.63 4.17
C VAL A 120 -51.85 -29.54 3.83
N GLY A 121 -52.13 -28.76 2.77
CA GLY A 121 -51.29 -27.63 2.34
C GLY A 121 -50.27 -27.94 1.24
N TYR A 122 -50.00 -29.22 0.99
CA TYR A 122 -49.13 -29.67 -0.09
C TYR A 122 -49.69 -29.33 -1.48
N SER A 123 -48.80 -29.03 -2.42
CA SER A 123 -49.17 -28.73 -3.81
C SER A 123 -49.21 -29.99 -4.67
N THR A 124 -50.07 -30.01 -5.69
CA THR A 124 -50.18 -31.13 -6.66
C THR A 124 -50.14 -30.61 -8.10
N GLY A 125 -49.81 -31.48 -9.06
CA GLY A 125 -49.82 -31.15 -10.49
C GLY A 125 -48.89 -30.00 -10.88
N THR A 126 -49.28 -29.25 -11.92
CA THR A 126 -48.57 -28.08 -12.44
C THR A 126 -49.40 -26.81 -12.24
N GLY A 127 -48.77 -25.65 -12.05
CA GLY A 127 -49.50 -24.39 -11.90
C GLY A 127 -48.69 -23.26 -11.28
N THR A 128 -49.26 -22.05 -11.25
CA THR A 128 -48.63 -20.88 -10.62
C THR A 128 -49.03 -20.75 -9.15
N GLN A 129 -48.48 -19.78 -8.41
CA GLN A 129 -48.81 -19.53 -7.00
C GLN A 129 -50.29 -19.21 -6.77
N ASN A 130 -50.99 -18.78 -7.83
CA ASN A 130 -52.41 -18.46 -7.80
C ASN A 130 -53.31 -19.68 -8.09
N SER A 131 -52.76 -20.77 -8.62
CA SER A 131 -53.54 -21.96 -8.96
C SER A 131 -54.08 -22.65 -7.70
N ASN A 132 -55.28 -23.26 -7.78
CA ASN A 132 -55.90 -23.93 -6.63
C ASN A 132 -55.03 -25.10 -6.11
N ASN A 133 -54.44 -25.86 -7.02
CA ASN A 133 -53.54 -26.98 -6.73
C ASN A 133 -52.16 -26.56 -6.20
N ALA A 134 -51.83 -25.25 -6.16
CA ALA A 134 -50.64 -24.76 -5.48
C ALA A 134 -50.81 -24.76 -3.95
N ALA A 135 -52.05 -24.84 -3.43
CA ALA A 135 -52.36 -24.85 -2.01
C ALA A 135 -51.56 -23.79 -1.22
N PHE A 136 -50.66 -24.20 -0.32
CA PHE A 136 -49.80 -23.32 0.49
C PHE A 136 -48.35 -23.22 -0.02
N ASN A 137 -48.05 -23.73 -1.21
CA ASN A 137 -46.82 -23.39 -1.91
C ASN A 137 -46.98 -22.00 -2.53
N GLN A 138 -46.45 -20.97 -1.87
CA GLN A 138 -46.50 -19.57 -2.33
C GLN A 138 -45.17 -19.08 -2.91
N ALA A 139 -44.24 -19.99 -3.18
CA ALA A 139 -43.03 -19.69 -3.95
C ALA A 139 -43.35 -19.20 -5.37
N VAL A 140 -42.50 -18.33 -5.90
CA VAL A 140 -42.67 -17.66 -7.19
C VAL A 140 -41.40 -17.82 -8.02
N ALA A 141 -41.52 -18.38 -9.23
CA ALA A 141 -40.38 -18.53 -10.13
C ALA A 141 -39.72 -17.17 -10.44
N GLY A 142 -38.39 -17.12 -10.37
CA GLY A 142 -37.60 -15.90 -10.58
C GLY A 142 -37.59 -14.92 -9.41
N ALA A 143 -38.14 -15.29 -8.24
CA ALA A 143 -38.15 -14.42 -7.07
C ALA A 143 -36.75 -14.21 -6.45
N HIS A 144 -36.55 -13.01 -5.94
CA HIS A 144 -35.43 -12.58 -5.10
C HIS A 144 -35.87 -12.50 -3.63
N ALA A 145 -34.93 -12.32 -2.70
CA ALA A 145 -35.25 -12.20 -1.27
C ALA A 145 -36.26 -11.08 -0.97
N GLU A 146 -36.19 -9.95 -1.67
CA GLU A 146 -37.13 -8.82 -1.54
C GLU A 146 -38.59 -9.16 -1.84
N ASN A 147 -38.87 -10.26 -2.56
CA ASN A 147 -40.23 -10.69 -2.86
C ASN A 147 -40.83 -11.57 -1.76
N VAL A 148 -40.02 -12.17 -0.88
CA VAL A 148 -40.47 -13.13 0.14
C VAL A 148 -41.46 -12.53 1.14
N PRO A 149 -41.31 -11.28 1.64
CA PRO A 149 -42.33 -10.66 2.48
C PRO A 149 -43.73 -10.62 1.86
N GLN A 150 -43.84 -10.50 0.53
CA GLN A 150 -45.14 -10.56 -0.14
C GLN A 150 -45.67 -12.00 -0.22
N GLN A 151 -44.79 -12.99 -0.43
CA GLN A 151 -45.17 -14.40 -0.40
C GLN A 151 -45.69 -14.80 1.00
N VAL A 152 -45.05 -14.33 2.08
CA VAL A 152 -45.51 -14.55 3.47
C VAL A 152 -46.91 -14.01 3.69
N ARG A 153 -47.20 -12.77 3.30
CA ARG A 153 -48.54 -12.18 3.46
C ARG A 153 -49.62 -13.01 2.75
N LYS A 154 -49.36 -13.41 1.49
CA LYS A 154 -50.26 -14.28 0.74
C LYS A 154 -50.45 -15.65 1.37
N LEU A 155 -49.39 -16.24 1.92
CA LEU A 155 -49.45 -17.51 2.62
C LEU A 155 -50.35 -17.41 3.86
N VAL A 156 -50.13 -16.38 4.68
CA VAL A 156 -50.93 -16.12 5.89
C VAL A 156 -52.40 -15.91 5.53
N ASP A 157 -52.70 -15.10 4.51
CA ASP A 157 -54.07 -14.84 4.06
C ASP A 157 -54.75 -16.13 3.58
N ARG A 158 -54.02 -16.99 2.85
CA ARG A 158 -54.54 -18.29 2.42
C ARG A 158 -54.82 -19.20 3.60
N MET A 159 -53.89 -19.30 4.55
CA MET A 159 -54.06 -20.16 5.73
C MET A 159 -55.23 -19.70 6.61
N LYS A 160 -55.43 -18.39 6.79
CA LYS A 160 -56.56 -17.84 7.56
C LYS A 160 -57.93 -18.11 6.91
N ASN A 161 -57.97 -18.24 5.59
CA ASN A 161 -59.20 -18.43 4.82
C ASN A 161 -59.48 -19.89 4.43
N ASP A 162 -58.59 -20.83 4.76
CA ASP A 162 -58.76 -22.24 4.40
C ASP A 162 -59.53 -23.00 5.49
N THR A 163 -60.75 -23.44 5.18
CA THR A 163 -61.62 -24.13 6.12
C THR A 163 -61.16 -25.55 6.49
N ARG A 164 -60.12 -26.07 5.83
CA ARG A 164 -59.57 -27.41 6.11
C ARG A 164 -58.58 -27.42 7.27
N ILE A 165 -58.13 -26.24 7.72
CA ILE A 165 -57.18 -26.10 8.83
C ILE A 165 -57.76 -25.23 9.94
N ASN A 166 -57.35 -25.50 11.16
CA ASN A 166 -57.48 -24.55 12.25
C ASN A 166 -56.22 -23.69 12.31
N PHE A 167 -56.33 -22.44 11.84
CA PHE A 167 -55.21 -21.51 11.81
C PHE A 167 -54.55 -21.32 13.18
N GLN A 168 -55.30 -21.39 14.29
CA GLN A 168 -54.77 -21.14 15.63
C GLN A 168 -54.13 -22.38 16.28
N THR A 169 -54.71 -23.58 16.06
CA THR A 169 -54.33 -24.77 16.85
C THR A 169 -53.53 -25.80 16.08
N ASP A 170 -53.59 -25.81 14.75
CA ASP A 170 -52.83 -26.80 13.98
C ASP A 170 -51.34 -26.44 13.95
N TRP A 171 -50.45 -27.41 13.95
CA TRP A 171 -49.03 -27.19 13.73
C TRP A 171 -48.72 -27.06 12.23
N LYS A 172 -47.98 -26.00 11.89
CA LYS A 172 -47.56 -25.71 10.52
C LYS A 172 -46.05 -25.90 10.37
N LEU A 173 -45.65 -26.68 9.38
CA LEU A 173 -44.27 -26.77 8.91
C LEU A 173 -44.10 -25.90 7.65
N ILE A 174 -43.28 -24.87 7.73
CA ILE A 174 -43.08 -23.90 6.64
C ILE A 174 -41.64 -23.98 6.16
N THR A 175 -41.41 -24.31 4.89
CA THR A 175 -40.05 -24.32 4.31
C THR A 175 -39.79 -23.07 3.47
N LEU A 176 -38.72 -22.35 3.77
CA LEU A 176 -38.27 -21.16 3.06
C LEU A 176 -36.91 -21.43 2.42
N PHE A 177 -36.82 -21.25 1.09
CA PHE A 177 -35.56 -21.34 0.34
C PHE A 177 -35.50 -20.27 -0.76
N ILE A 178 -34.50 -19.39 -0.70
CA ILE A 178 -34.33 -18.22 -1.59
C ILE A 178 -32.85 -17.82 -1.69
N GLY A 179 -32.51 -16.96 -2.65
CA GLY A 179 -31.18 -16.33 -2.76
C GLY A 179 -30.40 -16.68 -4.04
N GLY A 180 -30.83 -17.71 -4.78
CA GLY A 180 -30.18 -18.10 -6.03
C GLY A 180 -30.24 -17.00 -7.09
N ASN A 181 -31.42 -16.40 -7.29
CA ASN A 181 -31.59 -15.30 -8.25
C ASN A 181 -30.83 -14.04 -7.84
N ASP A 182 -30.79 -13.72 -6.54
CA ASP A 182 -30.04 -12.56 -6.02
C ASP A 182 -28.55 -12.67 -6.38
N LEU A 183 -27.96 -13.85 -6.20
CA LEU A 183 -26.57 -14.12 -6.57
C LEU A 183 -26.37 -14.21 -8.09
N CYS A 184 -27.34 -14.72 -8.84
CA CYS A 184 -27.29 -14.73 -10.31
C CYS A 184 -27.36 -13.33 -10.95
N ASN A 185 -27.86 -12.32 -10.23
CA ASN A 185 -27.98 -10.92 -10.68
C ASN A 185 -27.03 -9.95 -9.93
N VAL A 186 -26.22 -10.42 -8.98
CA VAL A 186 -25.40 -9.55 -8.11
C VAL A 186 -24.45 -8.63 -8.88
N CYS A 187 -23.91 -9.08 -10.00
CA CYS A 187 -23.02 -8.29 -10.85
C CYS A 187 -23.74 -7.16 -11.60
N GLU A 188 -25.06 -7.24 -11.78
CA GLU A 188 -25.87 -6.18 -12.41
C GLU A 188 -26.16 -5.04 -11.44
N ASN A 189 -26.45 -5.38 -10.17
CA ASN A 189 -26.66 -4.40 -9.11
C ASN A 189 -26.19 -4.94 -7.74
N PRO A 190 -24.90 -4.79 -7.42
CA PRO A 190 -24.33 -5.33 -6.18
C PRO A 190 -24.91 -4.71 -4.91
N ALA A 191 -25.47 -3.50 -4.98
CA ALA A 191 -26.10 -2.83 -3.85
C ALA A 191 -27.50 -3.40 -3.58
N ARG A 192 -28.32 -3.61 -4.62
CA ARG A 192 -29.66 -4.21 -4.48
C ARG A 192 -29.58 -5.62 -3.93
N TYR A 193 -28.67 -6.44 -4.46
CA TYR A 193 -28.48 -7.84 -4.08
C TYR A 193 -27.34 -8.02 -3.09
N SER A 194 -27.10 -7.04 -2.22
CA SER A 194 -26.09 -7.18 -1.18
C SER A 194 -26.48 -8.21 -0.11
N PRO A 195 -25.51 -8.79 0.63
CA PRO A 195 -25.81 -9.66 1.76
C PRO A 195 -26.73 -8.99 2.80
N GLU A 196 -26.60 -7.69 2.99
CA GLU A 196 -27.38 -6.88 3.93
C GLU A 196 -28.83 -6.79 3.49
N ASN A 197 -29.08 -6.42 2.24
CA ASN A 197 -30.44 -6.36 1.71
C ASN A 197 -31.08 -7.75 1.64
N TYR A 198 -30.33 -8.77 1.26
CA TYR A 198 -30.78 -10.15 1.31
C TYR A 198 -31.23 -10.55 2.72
N THR A 199 -30.38 -10.34 3.74
CA THR A 199 -30.67 -10.69 5.13
C THR A 199 -31.80 -9.84 5.72
N ASN A 200 -31.86 -8.54 5.42
CA ASN A 200 -32.95 -7.67 5.87
C ASN A 200 -34.31 -8.13 5.32
N ASN A 201 -34.36 -8.52 4.04
CA ASN A 201 -35.59 -9.05 3.46
C ASN A 201 -36.02 -10.39 4.08
N LEU A 202 -35.07 -11.26 4.40
CA LEU A 202 -35.34 -12.47 5.19
C LEU A 202 -35.84 -12.15 6.59
N GLN A 203 -35.22 -11.19 7.28
CA GLN A 203 -35.66 -10.75 8.60
C GLN A 203 -37.11 -10.25 8.56
N ILE A 204 -37.47 -9.39 7.59
CA ILE A 204 -38.85 -8.92 7.43
C ILE A 204 -39.81 -10.09 7.21
N ALA A 205 -39.44 -11.07 6.39
CA ALA A 205 -40.28 -12.24 6.13
C ALA A 205 -40.48 -13.11 7.37
N LEU A 206 -39.41 -13.38 8.13
CA LEU A 206 -39.46 -14.20 9.33
C LEU A 206 -40.15 -13.46 10.50
N ASP A 207 -39.95 -12.15 10.64
CA ASP A 207 -40.67 -11.31 11.60
C ASP A 207 -42.19 -11.37 11.36
N LEU A 208 -42.63 -11.30 10.10
CA LEU A 208 -44.05 -11.44 9.74
C LEU A 208 -44.60 -12.83 10.09
N LEU A 209 -43.83 -13.90 9.88
CA LEU A 209 -44.24 -15.25 10.27
C LEU A 209 -44.32 -15.40 11.79
N HIS A 210 -43.30 -14.93 12.51
CA HIS A 210 -43.23 -14.96 13.96
C HIS A 210 -44.37 -14.16 14.62
N GLU A 211 -44.73 -13.02 14.04
CA GLU A 211 -45.85 -12.19 14.50
C GLU A 211 -47.21 -12.84 14.21
N GLN A 212 -47.43 -13.34 13.00
CA GLN A 212 -48.78 -13.65 12.51
C GLN A 212 -49.17 -15.12 12.52
N VAL A 213 -48.21 -16.05 12.57
CA VAL A 213 -48.46 -17.50 12.46
C VAL A 213 -48.23 -18.16 13.82
N PRO A 214 -49.29 -18.63 14.51
CA PRO A 214 -49.13 -19.43 15.72
C PRO A 214 -48.76 -20.87 15.35
N ARG A 215 -48.13 -21.58 16.29
CA ARG A 215 -47.79 -23.02 16.17
C ARG A 215 -47.04 -23.34 14.88
N ALA A 216 -45.86 -22.77 14.69
CA ALA A 216 -45.09 -22.97 13.46
C ALA A 216 -43.64 -23.40 13.70
N TYR A 217 -43.23 -24.43 12.96
CA TYR A 217 -41.85 -24.81 12.78
C TYR A 217 -41.41 -24.31 11.40
N VAL A 218 -40.45 -23.39 11.34
CA VAL A 218 -39.96 -22.85 10.07
C VAL A 218 -38.60 -23.49 9.72
N ASN A 219 -38.55 -24.22 8.62
CA ASN A 219 -37.31 -24.65 7.97
C ASN A 219 -36.76 -23.48 7.14
N LEU A 220 -35.65 -22.89 7.57
CA LEU A 220 -34.91 -21.93 6.75
C LEU A 220 -33.73 -22.65 6.10
N VAL A 221 -33.84 -22.95 4.81
CA VAL A 221 -32.81 -23.70 4.08
C VAL A 221 -31.78 -22.72 3.54
N THR A 222 -30.51 -22.95 3.88
CA THR A 222 -29.40 -22.07 3.47
C THR A 222 -29.21 -22.11 1.96
N VAL A 223 -28.93 -20.97 1.34
CA VAL A 223 -28.57 -20.89 -0.08
C VAL A 223 -27.31 -21.72 -0.37
N LEU A 224 -27.34 -22.48 -1.46
CA LEU A 224 -26.22 -23.30 -1.92
C LEU A 224 -25.04 -22.47 -2.45
N SER A 225 -23.87 -23.10 -2.55
CA SER A 225 -22.72 -22.56 -3.28
C SER A 225 -22.96 -22.62 -4.79
N ILE A 226 -23.31 -21.49 -5.42
CA ILE A 226 -23.72 -21.48 -6.84
C ILE A 226 -22.54 -21.42 -7.82
N ALA A 227 -21.32 -21.13 -7.34
CA ALA A 227 -20.12 -21.11 -8.17
C ALA A 227 -19.84 -22.46 -8.86
N ARG A 228 -20.28 -23.56 -8.24
CA ARG A 228 -20.16 -24.93 -8.77
C ARG A 228 -20.86 -25.13 -10.11
N LEU A 229 -21.87 -24.31 -10.46
CA LEU A 229 -22.55 -24.37 -11.75
C LEU A 229 -21.60 -24.22 -12.95
N ARG A 230 -20.46 -23.53 -12.74
CA ARG A 230 -19.41 -23.40 -13.76
C ARG A 230 -18.85 -24.75 -14.21
N GLU A 231 -18.79 -25.76 -13.33
CA GLU A 231 -18.31 -27.10 -13.68
C GLU A 231 -19.24 -27.77 -14.70
N LEU A 232 -20.56 -27.68 -14.48
CA LEU A 232 -21.57 -28.21 -15.40
C LEU A 232 -21.57 -27.45 -16.73
N HIS A 233 -21.40 -26.14 -16.69
CA HIS A 233 -21.30 -25.30 -17.88
C HIS A 233 -20.00 -25.58 -18.68
N ALA A 234 -18.86 -25.76 -18.03
CA ALA A 234 -17.57 -25.99 -18.71
C ALA A 234 -17.46 -27.40 -19.30
N SER A 235 -18.17 -28.39 -18.74
CA SER A 235 -18.13 -29.76 -19.23
C SER A 235 -18.57 -29.88 -20.69
N ARG A 236 -17.67 -30.44 -21.52
CA ARG A 236 -17.90 -30.74 -22.94
C ARG A 236 -18.73 -32.01 -23.16
N ASN A 237 -18.87 -32.84 -22.13
CA ASN A 237 -19.48 -34.17 -22.21
C ASN A 237 -20.96 -34.18 -21.77
N ASN A 238 -21.66 -33.05 -21.90
CA ASN A 238 -23.09 -32.96 -21.59
C ASN A 238 -23.85 -32.17 -22.66
N SER A 239 -25.17 -32.38 -22.72
CA SER A 239 -26.09 -31.72 -23.66
C SER A 239 -26.66 -30.40 -23.12
N CYS A 240 -26.00 -29.77 -22.15
CA CYS A 240 -26.52 -28.59 -21.49
C CYS A 240 -26.56 -27.37 -22.42
N PRO A 241 -27.67 -26.59 -22.43
CA PRO A 241 -27.81 -25.42 -23.28
C PRO A 241 -26.97 -24.26 -22.72
N LYS A 242 -25.68 -24.21 -23.08
CA LYS A 242 -24.69 -23.26 -22.52
C LYS A 242 -25.11 -21.79 -22.62
N VAL A 243 -25.72 -21.40 -23.74
CA VAL A 243 -26.24 -20.03 -23.94
C VAL A 243 -27.37 -19.71 -22.96
N LEU A 244 -28.28 -20.66 -22.73
CA LEU A 244 -29.36 -20.48 -21.77
C LEU A 244 -28.84 -20.38 -20.35
N MET A 245 -27.89 -21.24 -19.95
CA MET A 245 -27.26 -21.16 -18.63
C MET A 245 -26.62 -19.79 -18.37
N ARG A 246 -25.96 -19.20 -19.38
CA ARG A 246 -25.40 -17.84 -19.30
C ARG A 246 -26.46 -16.77 -19.11
N LEU A 247 -27.65 -16.93 -19.71
CA LEU A 247 -28.76 -15.99 -19.56
C LEU A 247 -29.44 -16.12 -18.20
N LEU A 248 -29.55 -17.34 -17.66
CA LEU A 248 -30.17 -17.59 -16.36
C LEU A 248 -29.29 -17.12 -15.20
N CYS A 249 -27.97 -17.23 -15.31
CA CYS A 249 -27.06 -16.88 -14.22
C CYS A 249 -25.76 -16.23 -14.73
N PRO A 250 -25.84 -15.02 -15.32
CA PRO A 250 -24.71 -14.36 -15.95
C PRO A 250 -23.56 -14.11 -14.97
N CYS A 251 -23.86 -13.75 -13.72
CA CYS A 251 -22.85 -13.42 -12.72
C CYS A 251 -22.02 -14.63 -12.25
N VAL A 252 -22.49 -15.86 -12.49
CA VAL A 252 -21.74 -17.09 -12.23
C VAL A 252 -20.94 -17.52 -13.45
N ILE A 253 -21.53 -17.47 -14.65
CA ILE A 253 -20.97 -18.12 -15.84
C ILE A 253 -20.06 -17.19 -16.66
N ASN A 254 -20.40 -15.90 -16.78
CA ASN A 254 -19.68 -14.98 -17.65
C ASN A 254 -18.30 -14.56 -17.12
N PRO A 255 -18.07 -14.40 -15.80
CA PRO A 255 -16.75 -14.05 -15.29
C PRO A 255 -15.66 -15.02 -15.73
N GLN A 256 -14.45 -14.52 -15.95
CA GLN A 256 -13.28 -15.37 -16.19
C GLN A 256 -12.85 -16.06 -14.90
N ASP A 257 -12.15 -17.18 -15.02
CA ASP A 257 -11.55 -17.82 -13.84
C ASP A 257 -10.58 -16.85 -13.16
N ASN A 258 -10.55 -16.87 -11.82
CA ASN A 258 -9.76 -15.97 -10.96
C ASN A 258 -10.06 -14.46 -11.08
N SER A 259 -11.09 -14.06 -11.82
CA SER A 259 -11.51 -12.66 -11.95
C SER A 259 -12.05 -12.07 -10.63
N ASN A 260 -11.98 -10.75 -10.50
CA ASN A 260 -12.51 -10.02 -9.34
C ASN A 260 -14.04 -10.18 -9.22
N GLU A 261 -14.75 -10.27 -10.34
CA GLU A 261 -16.18 -10.50 -10.40
C GLU A 261 -16.55 -11.87 -9.81
N LEU A 262 -15.80 -12.93 -10.15
CA LEU A 262 -16.02 -14.26 -9.61
C LEU A 262 -15.69 -14.34 -8.12
N LYS A 263 -14.58 -13.73 -7.69
CA LYS A 263 -14.21 -13.63 -6.26
C LYS A 263 -15.27 -12.91 -5.45
N LYS A 264 -15.82 -11.81 -5.99
CA LYS A 264 -16.92 -11.06 -5.37
C LYS A 264 -18.19 -11.91 -5.23
N LEU A 265 -18.57 -12.65 -6.27
CA LEU A 265 -19.71 -13.56 -6.21
C LEU A 265 -19.53 -14.60 -5.09
N VAL A 266 -18.37 -15.26 -5.04
CA VAL A 266 -18.07 -16.28 -4.02
C VAL A 266 -18.15 -15.68 -2.61
N TYR A 267 -17.60 -14.47 -2.42
CA TYR A 267 -17.73 -13.72 -1.17
C TYR A 267 -19.20 -13.46 -0.82
N PHE A 268 -20.00 -12.90 -1.75
CA PHE A 268 -21.42 -12.58 -1.50
C PHE A 268 -22.22 -13.84 -1.14
N ASN A 269 -22.01 -14.93 -1.86
CA ASN A 269 -22.69 -16.20 -1.59
C ASN A 269 -22.40 -16.71 -0.17
N ARG A 270 -21.14 -16.62 0.27
CA ARG A 270 -20.75 -16.99 1.63
C ARG A 270 -21.36 -16.06 2.68
N ARG A 271 -21.34 -14.74 2.44
CA ARG A 271 -21.94 -13.76 3.36
C ARG A 271 -23.45 -13.94 3.50
N TYR A 272 -24.15 -14.37 2.44
CA TYR A 272 -25.56 -14.77 2.54
C TYR A 272 -25.73 -15.93 3.53
N GLN A 273 -24.89 -16.96 3.44
CA GLN A 273 -24.93 -18.12 4.33
C GLN A 273 -24.64 -17.72 5.78
N GLU A 274 -23.58 -16.94 6.01
CA GLU A 274 -23.18 -16.47 7.35
C GLU A 274 -24.22 -15.55 8.00
N ARG A 275 -24.71 -14.55 7.28
CA ARG A 275 -25.70 -13.60 7.84
C ARG A 275 -27.05 -14.27 8.07
N THR A 276 -27.43 -15.26 7.25
CA THR A 276 -28.64 -16.09 7.51
C THR A 276 -28.49 -16.86 8.81
N ARG A 277 -27.32 -17.47 9.05
CA ARG A 277 -27.01 -18.14 10.31
C ARG A 277 -27.07 -17.17 11.49
N GLN A 278 -26.39 -16.02 11.41
CA GLN A 278 -26.40 -14.99 12.45
C GLN A 278 -27.80 -14.47 12.78
N LEU A 279 -28.66 -14.30 11.76
CA LEU A 279 -30.04 -13.87 11.94
C LEU A 279 -30.84 -14.88 12.78
N VAL A 280 -30.72 -16.18 12.50
CA VAL A 280 -31.43 -17.22 13.26
C VAL A 280 -30.79 -17.43 14.64
N GLU A 281 -29.45 -17.50 14.71
CA GLU A 281 -28.71 -17.70 15.96
C GLU A 281 -28.75 -16.49 16.90
N SER A 282 -29.36 -15.38 16.50
CA SER A 282 -29.65 -14.26 17.40
C SER A 282 -30.65 -14.60 18.51
N GLY A 283 -31.36 -15.74 18.39
CA GLY A 283 -32.45 -16.13 19.31
C GLY A 283 -33.73 -15.32 19.14
N ARG A 284 -33.78 -14.39 18.16
CA ARG A 284 -34.93 -13.49 17.92
C ARG A 284 -36.26 -14.21 17.73
N TYR A 285 -36.26 -15.43 17.20
CA TYR A 285 -37.47 -16.17 16.86
C TYR A 285 -37.87 -17.23 17.89
N ASP A 286 -37.09 -17.38 18.97
CA ASP A 286 -37.32 -18.36 20.03
C ASP A 286 -37.84 -17.70 21.31
N THR A 287 -38.60 -16.61 21.14
CA THR A 287 -39.18 -15.83 22.25
C THR A 287 -40.51 -16.40 22.77
N LYS A 288 -41.08 -17.38 22.08
CA LYS A 288 -42.32 -18.07 22.43
C LYS A 288 -42.21 -19.57 22.15
N ASP A 289 -42.80 -20.39 23.01
CA ASP A 289 -42.67 -21.86 22.94
C ASP A 289 -43.44 -22.48 21.75
N ASP A 290 -44.29 -21.72 21.04
CA ASP A 290 -45.10 -22.20 19.91
C ASP A 290 -44.53 -21.87 18.53
N PHE A 291 -43.33 -21.31 18.45
CA PHE A 291 -42.70 -20.95 17.19
C PHE A 291 -41.19 -21.10 17.26
N THR A 292 -40.58 -21.52 16.16
CA THR A 292 -39.11 -21.54 16.03
C THR A 292 -38.71 -21.45 14.56
N VAL A 293 -37.53 -20.89 14.29
CA VAL A 293 -36.87 -20.93 12.99
C VAL A 293 -35.64 -21.81 13.13
N VAL A 294 -35.57 -22.87 12.33
CA VAL A 294 -34.44 -23.80 12.33
C VAL A 294 -33.74 -23.74 10.99
N MET A 295 -32.46 -23.40 11.03
CA MET A 295 -31.56 -23.45 9.87
C MET A 295 -31.37 -24.91 9.41
N GLN A 296 -31.47 -25.14 8.10
CA GLN A 296 -31.25 -26.45 7.47
C GLN A 296 -30.08 -26.33 6.45
N PRO A 297 -28.83 -26.53 6.89
CA PRO A 297 -27.64 -26.20 6.09
C PRO A 297 -27.23 -27.23 5.05
N PHE A 298 -27.95 -28.33 4.85
CA PHE A 298 -27.49 -29.46 4.01
C PHE A 298 -27.08 -29.12 2.56
N MET A 299 -27.50 -27.97 2.02
CA MET A 299 -27.09 -27.48 0.68
C MET A 299 -25.92 -26.47 0.69
N THR A 300 -25.43 -26.05 1.87
CA THR A 300 -24.44 -24.96 2.04
C THR A 300 -23.15 -25.26 1.27
N ASN A 301 -22.59 -26.45 1.50
CA ASN A 301 -21.33 -26.94 0.94
C ASN A 301 -21.56 -28.10 -0.04
N MET A 302 -22.61 -27.99 -0.88
CA MET A 302 -22.98 -29.02 -1.84
C MET A 302 -22.04 -29.02 -3.05
N ASP A 303 -21.46 -30.18 -3.36
CA ASP A 303 -20.62 -30.39 -4.53
C ASP A 303 -21.44 -30.71 -5.80
N MET A 304 -20.81 -30.50 -6.96
CA MET A 304 -21.40 -30.88 -8.25
C MET A 304 -21.50 -32.41 -8.36
N PRO A 305 -22.69 -33.01 -8.45
CA PRO A 305 -22.84 -34.46 -8.55
C PRO A 305 -22.11 -34.98 -9.79
N LYS A 306 -21.43 -36.11 -9.65
CA LYS A 306 -20.60 -36.70 -10.72
C LYS A 306 -21.14 -38.04 -11.19
N THR A 307 -20.93 -38.35 -12.48
CA THR A 307 -21.09 -39.70 -13.01
C THR A 307 -19.98 -40.62 -12.49
N GLN A 308 -20.07 -41.93 -12.74
CA GLN A 308 -19.02 -42.89 -12.35
C GLN A 308 -17.66 -42.56 -12.97
N GLU A 309 -17.66 -41.89 -14.12
CA GLU A 309 -16.47 -41.43 -14.83
C GLU A 309 -15.94 -40.07 -14.32
N GLY A 310 -16.56 -39.47 -13.31
CA GLY A 310 -16.13 -38.21 -12.70
C GLY A 310 -16.61 -36.93 -13.40
N TRP A 311 -17.52 -37.03 -14.39
CA TRP A 311 -18.07 -35.86 -15.08
C TRP A 311 -19.29 -35.28 -14.36
N PRO A 312 -19.57 -33.96 -14.42
CA PRO A 312 -20.82 -33.40 -13.93
C PRO A 312 -22.06 -34.13 -14.50
N ASP A 313 -22.88 -34.70 -13.61
CA ASP A 313 -24.06 -35.49 -13.99
C ASP A 313 -25.27 -34.58 -14.23
N ALA A 314 -25.54 -34.28 -15.50
CA ALA A 314 -26.65 -33.46 -15.92
C ALA A 314 -28.04 -34.06 -15.57
N SER A 315 -28.15 -35.33 -15.20
CA SER A 315 -29.44 -35.96 -14.85
C SER A 315 -30.04 -35.45 -13.53
N TYR A 316 -29.25 -34.76 -12.70
CA TYR A 316 -29.74 -34.05 -11.51
C TYR A 316 -30.40 -32.70 -11.84
N PHE A 317 -30.32 -32.25 -13.09
CA PHE A 317 -30.85 -30.96 -13.51
C PHE A 317 -31.96 -31.13 -14.55
N ALA A 318 -32.88 -30.18 -14.59
CA ALA A 318 -33.88 -30.05 -15.64
C ALA A 318 -33.19 -29.79 -17.01
N PRO A 319 -33.91 -29.85 -18.14
CA PRO A 319 -33.30 -29.68 -19.46
C PRO A 319 -32.53 -28.37 -19.71
N ASP A 320 -32.72 -27.34 -18.87
CA ASP A 320 -31.94 -26.10 -18.90
C ASP A 320 -30.55 -26.21 -18.23
N CYS A 321 -30.27 -27.33 -17.55
CA CYS A 321 -29.09 -27.55 -16.72
C CYS A 321 -28.88 -26.50 -15.63
N PHE A 322 -29.97 -25.95 -15.09
CA PHE A 322 -29.94 -24.96 -14.02
C PHE A 322 -30.89 -25.35 -12.88
N HIS A 323 -32.16 -25.59 -13.18
CA HIS A 323 -33.12 -26.05 -12.18
C HIS A 323 -32.91 -27.53 -11.84
N PHE A 324 -33.38 -27.96 -10.67
CA PHE A 324 -33.32 -29.37 -10.26
C PHE A 324 -34.29 -30.23 -11.07
N SER A 325 -33.84 -31.43 -11.45
CA SER A 325 -34.74 -32.47 -11.97
C SER A 325 -35.53 -33.12 -10.83
N GLN A 326 -36.51 -33.96 -11.15
CA GLN A 326 -37.20 -34.79 -10.16
C GLN A 326 -36.22 -35.64 -9.32
N LYS A 327 -35.09 -36.07 -9.89
CA LYS A 327 -34.03 -36.80 -9.19
C LYS A 327 -33.41 -35.97 -8.07
N ALA A 328 -33.00 -34.73 -8.36
CA ALA A 328 -32.41 -33.84 -7.36
C ALA A 328 -33.45 -33.37 -6.34
N HIS A 329 -34.70 -33.12 -6.74
CA HIS A 329 -35.78 -32.85 -5.79
C HIS A 329 -35.99 -33.99 -4.80
N SER A 330 -35.92 -35.24 -5.26
CA SER A 330 -36.05 -36.41 -4.40
C SER A 330 -34.91 -36.51 -3.39
N GLN A 331 -33.67 -36.24 -3.80
CA GLN A 331 -32.52 -36.22 -2.87
C GLN A 331 -32.59 -35.05 -1.89
N ALA A 332 -32.98 -33.85 -2.34
CA ALA A 332 -33.17 -32.69 -1.48
C ALA A 332 -34.24 -32.92 -0.40
N ALA A 333 -35.33 -33.63 -0.73
CA ALA A 333 -36.36 -33.99 0.22
C ALA A 333 -35.83 -34.95 1.31
N ARG A 334 -35.04 -35.96 0.93
CA ARG A 334 -34.41 -36.91 1.86
C ARG A 334 -33.40 -36.21 2.77
N ALA A 335 -32.59 -35.34 2.19
CA ALA A 335 -31.61 -34.55 2.91
C ALA A 335 -32.27 -33.62 3.93
N LEU A 336 -33.29 -32.87 3.52
CA LEU A 336 -34.04 -31.99 4.43
C LEU A 336 -34.66 -32.78 5.59
N TRP A 337 -35.31 -33.91 5.30
CA TRP A 337 -35.89 -34.76 6.33
C TRP A 337 -34.84 -35.19 7.36
N ASN A 338 -33.69 -35.71 6.91
CA ASN A 338 -32.62 -36.12 7.80
C ASN A 338 -32.08 -34.94 8.62
N ASN A 339 -31.92 -33.77 7.99
CA ASN A 339 -31.40 -32.57 8.64
C ASN A 339 -32.35 -32.04 9.73
N MET A 340 -33.67 -32.17 9.55
CA MET A 340 -34.67 -31.84 10.58
C MET A 340 -34.57 -32.72 11.83
N LEU A 341 -34.01 -33.93 11.72
CA LEU A 341 -33.82 -34.88 12.83
C LEU A 341 -32.44 -34.78 13.49
N GLU A 342 -31.50 -34.06 12.87
CA GLU A 342 -30.14 -33.84 13.40
C GLU A 342 -30.13 -32.71 14.44
N PRO A 343 -29.45 -32.89 15.60
CA PRO A 343 -29.33 -31.85 16.61
C PRO A 343 -28.80 -30.53 16.05
N VAL A 344 -29.33 -29.41 16.52
CA VAL A 344 -28.80 -28.07 16.20
C VAL A 344 -27.35 -27.99 16.69
N GLY A 345 -26.43 -27.55 15.83
CA GLY A 345 -24.98 -27.58 16.06
C GLY A 345 -24.26 -28.77 15.43
N GLU A 346 -24.99 -29.85 15.10
CA GLU A 346 -24.46 -31.08 14.48
C GLU A 346 -25.12 -31.41 13.14
N LYS A 347 -25.85 -30.44 12.57
CA LYS A 347 -26.55 -30.61 11.28
C LYS A 347 -25.55 -30.76 10.14
N THR A 348 -25.81 -31.71 9.25
CA THR A 348 -25.05 -31.90 8.01
C THR A 348 -25.17 -30.65 7.13
N ASP A 349 -24.04 -30.15 6.63
CA ASP A 349 -23.97 -28.95 5.77
C ASP A 349 -23.42 -29.21 4.34
N SER A 350 -22.82 -30.38 4.13
CA SER A 350 -22.29 -30.87 2.84
C SER A 350 -22.94 -32.20 2.47
N GLN A 351 -24.19 -32.15 2.00
CA GLN A 351 -24.86 -33.35 1.51
C GLN A 351 -24.41 -33.67 0.08
N ARG A 352 -23.89 -34.88 -0.13
CA ARG A 352 -23.60 -35.43 -1.45
C ARG A 352 -24.86 -36.01 -2.08
N LEU A 353 -25.25 -35.51 -3.25
CA LEU A 353 -26.50 -35.90 -3.92
C LEU A 353 -26.38 -37.21 -4.71
N GLU A 354 -25.15 -37.57 -5.09
CA GLU A 354 -24.85 -38.83 -5.78
C GLU A 354 -24.88 -40.06 -4.87
N ASP A 355 -24.69 -39.85 -3.57
CA ASP A 355 -24.74 -40.91 -2.56
C ASP A 355 -26.21 -41.31 -2.27
N GLU A 356 -26.40 -42.56 -1.85
CA GLU A 356 -27.71 -43.01 -1.39
C GLU A 356 -28.06 -42.36 -0.05
N ILE A 357 -29.06 -41.47 -0.05
CA ILE A 357 -29.56 -40.83 1.17
C ILE A 357 -30.68 -41.71 1.75
N VAL A 358 -30.38 -42.45 2.81
CA VAL A 358 -31.36 -43.26 3.54
C VAL A 358 -32.10 -42.37 4.55
N LEU A 359 -33.43 -42.47 4.59
CA LEU A 359 -34.25 -41.71 5.55
C LEU A 359 -33.97 -42.18 6.99
N LYS A 360 -33.58 -41.24 7.85
CA LYS A 360 -33.45 -41.44 9.30
C LYS A 360 -34.83 -41.49 9.94
N CYS A 361 -34.90 -42.20 11.06
CA CYS A 361 -36.12 -42.29 11.87
C CYS A 361 -35.91 -41.65 13.24
N PRO A 362 -36.91 -40.92 13.76
CA PRO A 362 -36.92 -40.55 15.17
C PRO A 362 -36.83 -41.81 16.03
N ASN A 363 -36.05 -41.76 17.12
CA ASN A 363 -35.95 -42.87 18.07
C ASN A 363 -36.85 -42.59 19.29
N ALA A 364 -37.18 -43.63 20.06
CA ALA A 364 -38.11 -43.51 21.18
C ALA A 364 -37.62 -42.58 22.31
N ALA A 365 -36.30 -42.37 22.45
CA ALA A 365 -35.74 -41.46 23.44
C ALA A 365 -35.83 -39.99 22.99
N GLU A 366 -35.82 -39.76 21.67
CA GLU A 366 -35.80 -38.42 21.06
C GLU A 366 -36.74 -38.37 19.84
N PRO A 367 -38.07 -38.48 20.04
CA PRO A 367 -39.04 -38.63 18.94
C PRO A 367 -39.38 -37.30 18.23
N PHE A 368 -38.69 -36.21 18.58
CA PHE A 368 -39.08 -34.84 18.20
C PHE A 368 -38.26 -34.30 17.03
N LEU A 369 -38.86 -33.39 16.26
CA LEU A 369 -38.12 -32.53 15.33
C LEU A 369 -37.14 -31.65 16.13
N ARG A 370 -35.91 -31.50 15.62
CA ARG A 370 -34.84 -30.84 16.36
C ARG A 370 -34.98 -29.33 16.32
N THR A 371 -34.86 -28.72 17.49
CA THR A 371 -34.89 -27.28 17.77
C THR A 371 -33.70 -26.96 18.67
N TYR A 372 -33.39 -25.67 18.89
CA TYR A 372 -32.27 -25.31 19.78
C TYR A 372 -32.46 -25.90 21.19
N LYS A 373 -33.68 -25.81 21.75
CA LYS A 373 -34.01 -26.24 23.12
C LYS A 373 -33.86 -27.75 23.32
N ASN A 374 -34.44 -28.57 22.43
CA ASN A 374 -34.35 -30.03 22.53
C ASN A 374 -33.06 -30.63 21.93
N SER A 375 -32.17 -29.79 21.41
CA SER A 375 -30.78 -30.15 21.07
C SER A 375 -29.80 -29.77 22.18
N ASN A 376 -30.27 -29.16 23.27
CA ASN A 376 -29.43 -28.53 24.30
C ASN A 376 -28.41 -27.55 23.72
N TYR A 377 -28.79 -26.88 22.62
CA TYR A 377 -27.94 -25.92 21.93
C TYR A 377 -28.16 -24.54 22.53
N THR A 378 -27.09 -23.95 23.08
CA THR A 378 -27.11 -22.55 23.47
C THR A 378 -26.63 -21.77 22.28
N TYR A 379 -27.46 -20.86 21.76
CA TYR A 379 -27.02 -19.94 20.74
C TYR A 379 -25.73 -19.26 21.21
N PRO A 380 -24.68 -19.17 20.36
CA PRO A 380 -23.55 -18.32 20.68
C PRO A 380 -24.17 -16.97 21.01
N ASN A 381 -24.00 -16.47 22.25
CA ASN A 381 -24.42 -15.11 22.56
C ASN A 381 -23.91 -14.28 21.39
N GLN A 382 -24.79 -13.60 20.65
CA GLN A 382 -24.35 -12.46 19.84
C GLN A 382 -23.43 -11.73 20.77
N THR A 383 -22.14 -11.69 20.45
CA THR A 383 -21.16 -11.06 21.32
C THR A 383 -21.76 -9.69 21.61
N PRO A 384 -22.23 -9.44 22.84
CA PRO A 384 -23.02 -8.24 23.11
C PRO A 384 -22.02 -7.12 22.98
N VAL A 385 -22.05 -6.38 21.86
CA VAL A 385 -21.06 -5.35 21.48
C VAL A 385 -19.73 -5.69 22.15
N SER A 386 -19.10 -6.81 21.73
CA SER A 386 -18.15 -7.56 22.58
C SER A 386 -17.36 -6.57 23.42
N ASN A 387 -17.54 -6.58 24.73
CA ASN A 387 -16.97 -5.53 25.56
C ASN A 387 -15.45 -5.52 25.35
N TYR A 388 -14.96 -4.57 24.54
CA TYR A 388 -13.55 -4.37 24.23
C TYR A 388 -12.96 -3.30 25.15
N GLY A 389 -13.63 -3.06 26.27
CA GLY A 389 -13.16 -2.21 27.33
C GLY A 389 -11.95 -2.78 28.04
N SER A 390 -11.34 -1.94 28.84
CA SER A 390 -10.16 -2.24 29.64
C SER A 390 -10.39 -1.79 31.07
N GLN A 391 -9.55 -2.27 31.97
CA GLN A 391 -9.46 -1.75 33.33
C GLN A 391 -8.13 -1.01 33.48
N LEU A 392 -8.17 0.10 34.21
CA LEU A 392 -7.00 0.87 34.58
C LEU A 392 -6.98 1.00 36.10
N LEU A 393 -5.96 0.41 36.73
CA LEU A 393 -5.88 0.26 38.19
C LEU A 393 -4.76 1.12 38.79
N CYS A 394 -4.78 2.43 38.50
CA CYS A 394 -3.75 3.35 39.00
C CYS A 394 -4.12 3.93 40.37
N GLU A 395 -3.17 3.93 41.31
CA GLU A 395 -3.37 4.45 42.67
C GLU A 395 -3.30 5.99 42.76
N ASP A 396 -2.44 6.63 41.96
CA ASP A 396 -2.31 8.10 41.88
C ASP A 396 -2.78 8.62 40.50
N GLY A 397 -3.95 9.26 40.49
CA GLY A 397 -4.52 9.93 39.32
C GLY A 397 -4.42 11.46 39.37
N SER A 398 -3.68 12.02 40.33
CA SER A 398 -3.74 13.44 40.66
C SER A 398 -3.01 14.31 39.63
N PRO A 399 -3.53 15.51 39.31
CA PRO A 399 -2.79 16.48 38.50
C PRO A 399 -1.54 16.99 39.22
N SER A 400 -0.56 17.48 38.45
CA SER A 400 0.64 18.12 39.02
C SER A 400 0.28 19.28 39.97
N SER A 401 0.93 19.30 41.13
CA SER A 401 0.88 20.40 42.10
C SER A 401 2.31 20.87 42.40
N PRO A 402 2.73 22.06 41.92
CA PRO A 402 1.95 23.08 41.19
C PRO A 402 1.58 22.67 39.74
N PRO A 403 0.66 23.40 39.07
CA PRO A 403 0.28 23.13 37.69
C PRO A 403 1.49 23.09 36.75
N ALA A 404 1.51 22.12 35.82
CA ALA A 404 2.61 21.95 34.89
C ALA A 404 2.83 23.20 34.03
N THR A 405 4.04 23.76 34.11
CA THR A 405 4.50 24.88 33.28
C THR A 405 5.32 24.42 32.08
N SER A 406 5.75 23.15 32.08
CA SER A 406 6.54 22.52 31.02
C SER A 406 5.86 21.24 30.52
N VAL A 407 5.94 21.00 29.22
CA VAL A 407 5.45 19.79 28.55
C VAL A 407 6.17 18.54 29.05
N HIS A 408 7.42 18.69 29.50
CA HIS A 408 8.23 17.61 30.05
C HIS A 408 7.84 17.22 31.49
N SER A 409 6.98 18.02 32.13
CA SER A 409 6.42 17.77 33.46
C SER A 409 4.93 17.42 33.43
N LEU A 410 4.42 17.07 32.24
CA LEU A 410 3.00 16.84 32.01
C LEU A 410 2.58 15.46 32.53
N ARG A 411 1.71 15.43 33.53
CA ARG A 411 1.02 14.19 33.96
C ARG A 411 -0.24 13.97 33.12
N PRO A 412 -0.76 12.73 33.01
CA PRO A 412 -2.00 12.48 32.28
C PRO A 412 -3.17 13.38 32.70
N ALA A 413 -3.32 13.63 34.01
CA ALA A 413 -4.37 14.49 34.56
C ALA A 413 -4.22 15.99 34.18
N ASN A 414 -3.07 16.43 33.65
CA ASN A 414 -2.89 17.80 33.19
C ASN A 414 -3.43 18.03 31.76
N VAL A 415 -3.57 16.99 30.95
CA VAL A 415 -4.12 17.09 29.59
C VAL A 415 -5.59 17.46 29.68
N LYS A 416 -5.99 18.53 28.99
CA LYS A 416 -7.39 18.98 28.92
C LYS A 416 -7.99 18.80 27.54
N ILE A 417 -7.19 18.90 26.49
CA ILE A 417 -7.65 18.79 25.11
C ILE A 417 -6.95 17.60 24.44
N VAL A 418 -7.71 16.76 23.75
CA VAL A 418 -7.19 15.78 22.80
C VAL A 418 -7.62 16.15 21.39
N ALA A 419 -6.77 15.90 20.40
CA ALA A 419 -7.06 16.13 19.00
C ALA A 419 -6.36 15.08 18.14
N ALA A 420 -6.83 14.88 16.90
CA ALA A 420 -6.15 13.98 15.99
C ALA A 420 -6.20 14.42 14.52
N LEU A 421 -5.11 14.12 13.80
CA LEU A 421 -4.95 14.28 12.35
C LEU A 421 -4.61 12.91 11.74
N GLY A 422 -5.08 12.65 10.52
CA GLY A 422 -4.76 11.39 9.84
C GLY A 422 -5.70 10.99 8.71
N ASP A 423 -5.81 9.67 8.50
CA ASP A 423 -6.58 9.05 7.43
C ASP A 423 -7.82 8.26 7.95
N SER A 424 -8.23 7.21 7.22
CA SER A 424 -9.36 6.35 7.55
C SER A 424 -9.20 5.62 8.88
N LEU A 425 -7.97 5.26 9.28
CA LEU A 425 -7.74 4.61 10.57
C LEU A 425 -8.04 5.56 11.73
N THR A 426 -7.55 6.80 11.65
CA THR A 426 -7.79 7.83 12.68
C THR A 426 -9.24 8.34 12.63
N ALA A 427 -9.88 8.34 11.46
CA ALA A 427 -11.30 8.66 11.31
C ALA A 427 -12.24 7.58 11.86
N GLY A 428 -11.75 6.34 11.97
CA GLY A 428 -12.52 5.19 12.38
C GLY A 428 -13.46 4.66 11.30
N SER A 429 -12.97 4.58 10.06
CA SER A 429 -13.70 3.93 8.97
C SER A 429 -13.94 2.45 9.28
N GLY A 430 -15.21 2.03 9.26
CA GLY A 430 -15.59 0.62 9.33
C GLY A 430 -15.42 -0.09 10.68
N ILE A 431 -15.07 0.61 11.78
CA ILE A 431 -14.70 0.00 13.07
C ILE A 431 -15.76 -0.99 13.59
N ALA A 432 -17.02 -0.59 13.56
CA ALA A 432 -18.16 -1.40 14.02
C ALA A 432 -18.97 -1.96 12.84
N SER A 433 -18.42 -1.91 11.62
CA SER A 433 -19.09 -2.45 10.45
C SER A 433 -19.07 -3.96 10.48
N ASP A 434 -20.23 -4.51 10.18
CA ASP A 434 -20.47 -5.92 9.96
C ASP A 434 -20.72 -6.20 8.47
N SER A 435 -20.54 -5.21 7.58
CA SER A 435 -20.64 -5.33 6.12
C SER A 435 -19.62 -4.50 5.34
N LEU A 436 -19.39 -4.89 4.07
CA LEU A 436 -18.57 -4.09 3.15
C LEU A 436 -19.23 -2.78 2.69
N GLN A 437 -20.56 -2.67 2.70
CA GLN A 437 -21.24 -1.41 2.35
C GLN A 437 -21.03 -0.34 3.42
N ASP A 438 -20.96 -0.76 4.68
CA ASP A 438 -20.81 0.13 5.82
C ASP A 438 -19.36 0.57 6.06
N MET A 439 -18.40 0.08 5.26
CA MET A 439 -16.97 0.46 5.38
C MET A 439 -16.71 1.96 5.16
N THR A 440 -17.61 2.67 4.50
CA THR A 440 -17.52 4.13 4.31
C THR A 440 -18.00 4.92 5.53
N THR A 441 -18.67 4.27 6.48
CA THR A 441 -19.11 4.87 7.73
C THR A 441 -17.93 5.09 8.65
N GLN A 442 -17.80 6.33 9.12
CA GLN A 442 -16.72 6.77 10.01
C GLN A 442 -17.26 6.76 11.45
N TYR A 443 -16.93 5.71 12.19
CA TYR A 443 -17.26 5.52 13.61
C TYR A 443 -16.33 6.36 14.49
N ARG A 444 -16.44 7.68 14.35
CA ARG A 444 -15.58 8.68 14.99
C ARG A 444 -15.45 8.48 16.50
N GLY A 445 -16.55 8.14 17.17
CA GLY A 445 -16.56 7.90 18.62
C GLY A 445 -15.85 6.64 19.08
N LEU A 446 -15.55 5.71 18.18
CA LEU A 446 -14.88 4.45 18.44
C LEU A 446 -13.39 4.46 18.05
N SER A 447 -12.91 5.52 17.40
CA SER A 447 -11.52 5.64 16.96
C SER A 447 -10.52 5.51 18.10
N TRP A 448 -9.53 4.64 17.92
CA TRP A 448 -8.51 4.30 18.91
C TRP A 448 -7.80 5.51 19.54
N SER A 449 -7.48 6.53 18.75
CA SER A 449 -6.66 7.67 19.17
C SER A 449 -7.46 8.87 19.70
N ILE A 450 -8.75 8.97 19.37
CA ILE A 450 -9.54 10.20 19.62
C ILE A 450 -11.04 9.98 19.86
N GLY A 451 -11.54 8.75 19.74
CA GLY A 451 -12.94 8.41 20.01
C GLY A 451 -13.29 8.45 21.50
N GLY A 452 -14.51 8.84 21.82
CA GLY A 452 -14.98 8.97 23.20
C GLY A 452 -16.35 8.37 23.50
N ASP A 453 -16.83 7.45 22.68
CA ASP A 453 -18.08 6.74 23.00
C ASP A 453 -17.87 5.80 24.20
N GLU A 454 -18.94 5.61 24.97
CA GLU A 454 -18.99 4.72 26.13
C GLU A 454 -17.94 5.05 27.23
N SER A 455 -17.79 4.15 28.21
CA SER A 455 -16.73 4.21 29.22
C SER A 455 -15.54 3.32 28.86
N LEU A 456 -14.41 3.51 29.54
CA LEU A 456 -13.22 2.66 29.38
C LEU A 456 -13.54 1.17 29.57
N GLU A 457 -14.46 0.85 30.49
CA GLU A 457 -14.89 -0.51 30.78
C GLU A 457 -15.69 -1.16 29.65
N ASN A 458 -16.14 -0.40 28.65
CA ASN A 458 -16.92 -0.89 27.50
C ASN A 458 -16.15 -0.75 26.18
N VAL A 459 -15.46 0.38 26.00
CA VAL A 459 -14.74 0.75 24.77
C VAL A 459 -13.40 1.36 25.14
N THR A 460 -12.31 0.72 24.71
CA THR A 460 -10.96 1.25 24.96
C THR A 460 -10.53 2.19 23.84
N THR A 461 -10.42 3.48 24.16
CA THR A 461 -9.81 4.52 23.32
C THR A 461 -8.90 5.39 24.17
N LEU A 462 -7.97 6.11 23.54
CA LEU A 462 -7.07 7.01 24.26
C LEU A 462 -7.81 8.03 25.13
N PRO A 463 -8.88 8.72 24.67
CA PRO A 463 -9.65 9.63 25.52
C PRO A 463 -10.39 8.95 26.68
N ASN A 464 -10.86 7.71 26.51
CA ASN A 464 -11.51 6.96 27.59
C ASN A 464 -10.50 6.59 28.70
N ILE A 465 -9.24 6.35 28.34
CA ILE A 465 -8.15 6.16 29.31
C ILE A 465 -7.84 7.47 30.04
N PHE A 466 -7.65 8.58 29.31
CA PHE A 466 -7.38 9.89 29.93
C PHE A 466 -8.51 10.36 30.86
N ARG A 467 -9.77 10.03 30.57
CA ARG A 467 -10.91 10.34 31.46
C ARG A 467 -10.80 9.75 32.86
N LYS A 468 -10.00 8.70 33.06
CA LYS A 468 -9.70 8.17 34.41
C LYS A 468 -8.82 9.10 35.23
N PHE A 469 -8.04 9.96 34.59
CA PHE A 469 -7.17 10.95 35.23
C PHE A 469 -7.78 12.35 35.24
N ASN A 470 -8.49 12.72 34.17
CA ASN A 470 -9.16 14.01 34.05
C ASN A 470 -10.54 13.83 33.39
N VAL A 471 -11.59 13.84 34.22
CA VAL A 471 -12.98 13.69 33.76
C VAL A 471 -13.46 14.87 32.91
N THR A 472 -12.76 16.02 32.93
CA THR A 472 -13.12 17.22 32.16
C THR A 472 -12.36 17.32 30.84
N ILE A 473 -11.65 16.28 30.42
CA ILE A 473 -10.98 16.27 29.12
C ILE A 473 -12.01 16.45 27.99
N MET A 474 -11.64 17.16 26.94
CA MET A 474 -12.49 17.41 25.78
C MET A 474 -11.68 17.32 24.49
N GLY A 475 -12.36 17.45 23.34
CA GLY A 475 -11.73 17.38 22.02
C GLY A 475 -11.96 16.05 21.30
N TYR A 476 -12.29 15.00 22.05
CA TYR A 476 -12.61 13.69 21.51
C TYR A 476 -13.89 13.71 20.66
N SER A 477 -13.96 12.79 19.72
CA SER A 477 -15.12 12.58 18.84
C SER A 477 -16.13 11.61 19.44
N SER A 478 -17.38 11.65 18.95
CA SER A 478 -18.47 10.76 19.38
C SER A 478 -19.32 10.30 18.19
N GLY A 479 -19.98 9.15 18.30
CA GLY A 479 -20.89 8.62 17.27
C GLY A 479 -20.26 8.45 15.89
N THR A 480 -21.08 8.59 14.84
CA THR A 480 -20.68 8.42 13.43
C THR A 480 -20.77 9.75 12.67
N GLY A 481 -19.83 10.04 11.75
CA GLY A 481 -19.86 11.27 10.96
C GLY A 481 -18.56 11.61 10.23
N SER A 482 -18.63 12.57 9.31
CA SER A 482 -17.50 13.17 8.61
C SER A 482 -16.74 14.16 9.49
N GLU A 483 -15.57 14.63 9.03
CA GLU A 483 -14.75 15.64 9.71
C GLU A 483 -15.44 17.00 9.88
N ASN A 484 -16.50 17.25 9.10
CA ASN A 484 -17.29 18.48 9.15
C ASN A 484 -18.46 18.41 10.13
N ASP A 485 -18.81 17.21 10.60
CA ASP A 485 -19.92 17.04 11.54
C ASP A 485 -19.52 17.44 12.96
N SER A 486 -20.47 17.99 13.71
CA SER A 486 -20.20 18.54 15.05
C SER A 486 -19.65 17.50 16.04
N ASN A 487 -19.98 16.23 15.83
CA ASN A 487 -19.56 15.11 16.67
C ASN A 487 -18.14 14.59 16.36
N ALA A 488 -17.53 14.97 15.22
CA ALA A 488 -16.11 14.73 14.97
C ALA A 488 -15.21 15.65 15.80
N PHE A 489 -15.72 16.82 16.20
CA PHE A 489 -15.05 17.82 17.03
C PHE A 489 -13.59 18.11 16.61
N LEU A 490 -12.57 17.65 17.35
CA LEU A 490 -11.15 17.87 17.02
C LEU A 490 -10.48 16.66 16.32
N ASN A 491 -11.26 15.66 15.90
CA ASN A 491 -10.81 14.62 14.98
C ASN A 491 -10.92 15.16 13.54
N GLN A 492 -9.79 15.56 12.96
CA GLN A 492 -9.71 16.15 11.63
C GLN A 492 -9.19 15.16 10.58
N ALA A 493 -9.12 13.88 10.92
CA ALA A 493 -8.71 12.83 10.00
C ALA A 493 -9.74 12.62 8.88
N VAL A 494 -9.27 12.34 7.67
CA VAL A 494 -10.10 12.20 6.46
C VAL A 494 -9.80 10.88 5.77
N PRO A 495 -10.78 9.98 5.55
CA PRO A 495 -10.54 8.73 4.82
C PRO A 495 -9.88 8.94 3.46
N GLY A 496 -8.85 8.13 3.15
CA GLY A 496 -8.06 8.25 1.91
C GLY A 496 -7.03 9.38 1.91
N ALA A 497 -6.89 10.13 3.02
CA ALA A 497 -5.86 11.16 3.12
C ALA A 497 -4.45 10.58 3.00
N GLN A 498 -3.62 11.32 2.27
CA GLN A 498 -2.18 11.13 2.12
C GLN A 498 -1.43 12.22 2.89
N ALA A 499 -0.12 12.09 3.05
CA ALA A 499 0.68 13.06 3.81
C ALA A 499 0.50 14.52 3.33
N GLU A 500 0.30 14.75 2.03
CA GLU A 500 0.06 16.10 1.48
C GLU A 500 -1.22 16.79 1.96
N HIS A 501 -2.17 16.04 2.52
CA HIS A 501 -3.42 16.58 3.05
C HIS A 501 -3.30 17.05 4.51
N LEU A 502 -2.30 16.57 5.26
CA LEU A 502 -2.13 16.90 6.67
C LEU A 502 -1.99 18.40 6.98
N PRO A 503 -1.25 19.21 6.18
CA PRO A 503 -1.15 20.65 6.44
C PRO A 503 -2.53 21.36 6.46
N ALA A 504 -3.48 20.90 5.64
CA ALA A 504 -4.84 21.44 5.65
C ALA A 504 -5.61 21.02 6.91
N GLN A 505 -5.49 19.76 7.34
CA GLN A 505 -6.10 19.28 8.57
C GLN A 505 -5.56 20.05 9.80
N ALA A 506 -4.24 20.30 9.88
CA ALA A 506 -3.63 21.07 10.97
C ALA A 506 -4.15 22.51 11.06
N ARG A 507 -4.26 23.22 9.91
CA ARG A 507 -4.83 24.57 9.87
C ARG A 507 -6.28 24.58 10.33
N ASN A 508 -7.08 23.60 9.91
CA ASN A 508 -8.48 23.52 10.33
C ASN A 508 -8.60 23.20 11.83
N LEU A 509 -7.77 22.29 12.34
CA LEU A 509 -7.72 21.96 13.76
C LEU A 509 -7.46 23.21 14.61
N MET A 510 -6.46 24.01 14.24
CA MET A 510 -6.14 25.27 14.92
C MET A 510 -7.29 26.27 14.89
N ARG A 511 -7.96 26.39 13.74
CA ARG A 511 -9.14 27.26 13.59
C ARG A 511 -10.24 26.83 14.55
N LEU A 512 -10.52 25.53 14.66
CA LEU A 512 -11.54 25.00 15.57
C LEU A 512 -11.17 25.24 17.03
N MET A 513 -9.93 24.97 17.44
CA MET A 513 -9.48 25.22 18.81
C MET A 513 -9.53 26.69 19.20
N LYS A 514 -9.22 27.62 18.28
CA LYS A 514 -9.28 29.07 18.52
C LYS A 514 -10.72 29.61 18.57
N ALA A 515 -11.66 28.95 17.89
CA ALA A 515 -13.04 29.41 17.78
C ALA A 515 -13.94 28.88 18.91
N ASP A 516 -13.59 27.76 19.54
CA ASP A 516 -14.41 27.15 20.58
C ASP A 516 -14.19 27.84 21.94
N PRO A 517 -15.21 28.50 22.52
CA PRO A 517 -15.06 29.25 23.78
C PRO A 517 -14.81 28.37 25.00
N ARG A 518 -14.97 27.05 24.89
CA ARG A 518 -14.70 26.09 25.96
C ARG A 518 -13.20 25.75 26.08
N ILE A 519 -12.41 26.09 25.06
CA ILE A 519 -10.97 25.81 24.99
C ILE A 519 -10.22 27.10 25.29
N ASP A 520 -9.45 27.14 26.38
CA ASP A 520 -8.44 28.19 26.54
C ASP A 520 -7.24 27.83 25.66
N PHE A 521 -7.28 28.34 24.43
CA PHE A 521 -6.25 28.07 23.43
C PHE A 521 -4.84 28.39 23.93
N SER A 522 -4.67 29.34 24.86
CA SER A 522 -3.37 29.71 25.40
C SER A 522 -2.94 28.90 26.63
N ALA A 523 -3.89 28.52 27.49
CA ALA A 523 -3.59 27.99 28.82
C ALA A 523 -3.77 26.48 28.97
N ASP A 524 -4.63 25.85 28.17
CA ASP A 524 -4.94 24.42 28.30
C ASP A 524 -3.87 23.54 27.67
N TRP A 525 -3.49 22.43 28.31
CA TRP A 525 -2.56 21.46 27.71
C TRP A 525 -3.28 20.58 26.69
N LYS A 526 -2.70 20.46 25.49
CA LYS A 526 -3.24 19.66 24.37
C LYS A 526 -2.35 18.46 24.05
N LEU A 527 -2.98 17.32 23.81
CA LEU A 527 -2.35 16.14 23.21
C LEU A 527 -2.88 15.98 21.78
N ILE A 528 -2.00 16.02 20.79
CA ILE A 528 -2.39 15.91 19.37
C ILE A 528 -1.79 14.63 18.80
N THR A 529 -2.62 13.66 18.42
CA THR A 529 -2.17 12.43 17.76
C THR A 529 -2.13 12.62 16.25
N VAL A 530 -1.04 12.25 15.60
CA VAL A 530 -0.89 12.31 14.14
C VAL A 530 -0.52 10.92 13.64
N HIS A 531 -1.30 10.37 12.70
CA HIS A 531 -0.99 9.10 12.03
C HIS A 531 -1.41 9.15 10.56
N ILE A 532 -0.48 8.91 9.65
CA ILE A 532 -0.67 8.97 8.19
C ILE A 532 0.37 8.07 7.51
N GLY A 533 0.22 7.83 6.21
CA GLY A 533 1.27 7.26 5.36
C GLY A 533 0.90 5.92 4.74
N ALA A 534 -0.11 5.22 5.25
CA ALA A 534 -0.58 3.97 4.66
C ALA A 534 -1.05 4.16 3.21
N ASN A 535 -1.83 5.22 2.94
CA ASN A 535 -2.29 5.54 1.58
C ASN A 535 -1.13 5.91 0.64
N ASP A 536 -0.10 6.59 1.13
CA ASP A 536 1.11 6.94 0.38
C ASP A 536 1.86 5.65 -0.02
N LEU A 537 2.10 4.74 0.94
CA LEU A 537 2.73 3.43 0.68
C LEU A 537 1.91 2.54 -0.27
N CYS A 538 0.58 2.53 -0.12
CA CYS A 538 -0.33 1.76 -0.97
C CYS A 538 -0.33 2.21 -2.44
N ASN A 539 0.11 3.45 -2.70
CA ASN A 539 0.21 4.03 -4.04
C ASN A 539 1.66 4.26 -4.51
N TYR A 540 2.67 3.97 -3.67
CA TYR A 540 4.07 4.24 -3.97
C TYR A 540 4.53 3.68 -5.32
N CYS A 541 4.20 2.42 -5.62
CA CYS A 541 4.57 1.77 -6.89
C CYS A 541 3.92 2.40 -8.14
N LYS A 542 2.88 3.23 -7.98
CA LYS A 542 2.23 3.94 -9.09
C LYS A 542 2.93 5.25 -9.42
N ASP A 543 3.50 5.92 -8.43
CA ASP A 543 4.20 7.20 -8.59
C ASP A 543 5.28 7.39 -7.49
N PRO A 544 6.45 6.73 -7.62
CA PRO A 544 7.49 6.76 -6.60
C PRO A 544 8.06 8.15 -6.33
N ASP A 545 8.01 9.04 -7.33
CA ASP A 545 8.50 10.41 -7.22
C ASP A 545 7.55 11.26 -6.36
N HIS A 546 6.24 11.15 -6.61
CA HIS A 546 5.23 11.84 -5.80
C HIS A 546 5.23 11.34 -4.35
N TYR A 547 5.24 10.01 -4.16
CA TYR A 547 5.26 9.37 -2.83
C TYR A 547 6.67 9.14 -2.28
N SER A 548 7.67 9.93 -2.69
CA SER A 548 9.04 9.75 -2.19
C SER A 548 9.14 10.04 -0.68
N ALA A 549 10.15 9.46 -0.01
CA ALA A 549 10.39 9.70 1.41
C ALA A 549 10.67 11.17 1.73
N GLU A 550 11.28 11.90 0.80
CA GLU A 550 11.50 13.35 0.91
C GLU A 550 10.17 14.09 0.91
N ASN A 551 9.29 13.81 -0.06
CA ASN A 551 7.98 14.44 -0.11
C ASN A 551 7.16 14.11 1.14
N TYR A 552 7.08 12.84 1.52
CA TYR A 552 6.42 12.41 2.75
C TYR A 552 6.93 13.18 3.98
N THR A 553 8.24 13.16 4.22
CA THR A 553 8.87 13.83 5.37
C THR A 553 8.63 15.35 5.33
N ARG A 554 8.73 15.97 4.16
CA ARG A 554 8.46 17.40 3.97
C ARG A 554 7.02 17.75 4.30
N ARG A 555 6.03 16.93 3.93
CA ARG A 555 4.62 17.17 4.27
C ARG A 555 4.35 17.03 5.77
N ILE A 556 5.00 16.08 6.44
CA ILE A 556 4.95 15.99 7.90
C ILE A 556 5.61 17.22 8.53
N GLN A 557 6.78 17.63 8.05
CA GLN A 557 7.46 18.84 8.51
C GLN A 557 6.57 20.09 8.34
N GLU A 558 5.99 20.31 7.16
CA GLU A 558 5.06 21.42 6.91
C GLU A 558 3.89 21.41 7.92
N THR A 559 3.38 20.23 8.27
CA THR A 559 2.29 20.07 9.25
C THR A 559 2.74 20.41 10.67
N LEU A 560 3.91 19.92 11.10
CA LEU A 560 4.45 20.18 12.43
C LEU A 560 4.89 21.64 12.59
N ASP A 561 5.46 22.24 11.55
CA ASP A 561 5.80 23.68 11.49
C ASP A 561 4.55 24.54 11.71
N ILE A 562 3.41 24.20 11.09
CA ILE A 562 2.13 24.89 11.30
C ILE A 562 1.69 24.84 12.77
N LEU A 563 1.92 23.71 13.46
CA LEU A 563 1.58 23.55 14.88
C LEU A 563 2.56 24.27 15.82
N HIS A 564 3.82 24.48 15.39
CA HIS A 564 4.92 25.00 16.21
C HIS A 564 5.21 26.50 16.04
N GLU A 565 5.05 27.09 14.83
CA GLU A 565 5.55 28.42 14.46
C GLU A 565 4.97 29.59 15.30
N GLU A 566 5.83 30.42 15.92
CA GLU A 566 5.49 31.39 16.99
C GLU A 566 4.31 32.35 16.72
N ALA A 567 4.04 32.75 15.48
CA ALA A 567 2.93 33.64 15.15
C ALA A 567 1.57 32.91 15.02
N SER A 568 1.60 31.59 14.81
CA SER A 568 0.43 30.74 14.57
C SER A 568 0.27 29.62 15.61
N ALA A 569 1.31 29.33 16.41
CA ALA A 569 1.53 28.14 17.22
C ALA A 569 0.33 27.66 18.06
N VAL A 570 0.31 26.36 18.33
CA VAL A 570 -0.52 25.75 19.35
C VAL A 570 0.27 25.70 20.67
N PRO A 571 0.11 26.68 21.58
CA PRO A 571 0.89 26.67 22.82
C PRO A 571 0.42 25.55 23.73
N LYS A 572 1.34 25.06 24.57
CA LYS A 572 1.09 23.99 25.54
C LYS A 572 0.61 22.70 24.87
N ALA A 573 1.39 22.17 23.94
CA ALA A 573 1.04 20.97 23.19
C ALA A 573 2.12 19.88 23.26
N LEU A 574 1.68 18.63 23.39
CA LEU A 574 2.47 17.45 23.10
C LEU A 574 1.91 16.82 21.83
N VAL A 575 2.71 16.72 20.78
CA VAL A 575 2.31 16.03 19.55
C VAL A 575 2.82 14.58 19.63
N SER A 576 1.89 13.63 19.65
CA SER A 576 2.16 12.20 19.58
C SER A 576 2.12 11.76 18.11
N LEU A 577 3.27 11.76 17.45
CA LEU A 577 3.41 11.35 16.05
C LEU A 577 3.59 9.83 15.99
N VAL A 578 2.55 9.11 15.58
CA VAL A 578 2.62 7.66 15.38
C VAL A 578 3.33 7.42 14.05
N ASP A 579 4.38 6.61 14.09
CA ASP A 579 5.19 6.34 12.90
C ASP A 579 4.40 5.53 11.86
N VAL A 580 4.85 5.57 10.61
CA VAL A 580 4.17 4.85 9.52
C VAL A 580 4.25 3.34 9.72
N GLU A 581 3.10 2.68 9.56
CA GLU A 581 2.98 1.24 9.75
C GLU A 581 3.63 0.44 8.60
N ASN A 582 4.22 -0.70 8.94
CA ASN A 582 4.64 -1.67 7.94
C ASN A 582 3.43 -2.48 7.45
N LEU A 583 2.97 -2.21 6.23
CA LEU A 583 1.79 -2.83 5.63
C LEU A 583 2.02 -4.25 5.09
N LEU A 584 3.28 -4.67 4.90
CA LEU A 584 3.60 -5.96 4.27
C LEU A 584 2.99 -7.18 4.99
N PRO A 585 2.95 -7.25 6.33
CA PRO A 585 2.31 -8.35 7.05
C PRO A 585 0.81 -8.51 6.70
N LEU A 586 0.07 -7.42 6.44
CA LEU A 586 -1.38 -7.47 6.12
C LEU A 586 -1.67 -8.31 4.87
N ARG A 587 -0.67 -8.48 3.99
CA ARG A 587 -0.77 -9.34 2.81
C ARG A 587 -1.17 -10.78 3.15
N GLN A 588 -0.78 -11.30 4.32
CA GLN A 588 -1.13 -12.66 4.74
C GLN A 588 -2.66 -12.88 4.77
N LEU A 589 -3.43 -11.84 5.13
CA LEU A 589 -4.90 -11.87 5.15
C LEU A 589 -5.51 -12.06 3.75
N PHE A 590 -4.80 -11.64 2.70
CA PHE A 590 -5.29 -11.64 1.32
C PHE A 590 -4.72 -12.76 0.45
N VAL A 591 -3.65 -13.42 0.89
CA VAL A 591 -3.00 -14.53 0.16
C VAL A 591 -3.46 -15.90 0.68
N ASP A 592 -3.75 -16.02 1.98
CA ASP A 592 -4.22 -17.28 2.54
C ASP A 592 -5.65 -17.59 2.06
N THR A 593 -5.79 -18.63 1.23
CA THR A 593 -7.08 -19.02 0.64
C THR A 593 -8.12 -19.53 1.65
N LEU A 594 -7.69 -19.90 2.85
CA LEU A 594 -8.58 -20.35 3.92
C LEU A 594 -9.17 -19.14 4.67
N VAL A 595 -8.47 -18.00 4.63
CA VAL A 595 -8.93 -16.70 5.12
C VAL A 595 -9.87 -16.07 4.09
N GLN A 596 -11.07 -15.69 4.52
CA GLN A 596 -12.14 -15.24 3.61
C GLN A 596 -12.17 -13.73 3.40
N CYS A 597 -11.00 -13.13 3.28
CA CYS A 597 -10.92 -11.71 3.00
C CYS A 597 -11.38 -11.43 1.56
N PRO A 598 -12.00 -10.26 1.32
CA PRO A 598 -12.50 -9.90 0.00
C PRO A 598 -11.34 -9.55 -0.93
N THR A 599 -10.64 -10.57 -1.43
CA THR A 599 -9.42 -10.42 -2.26
C THR A 599 -9.64 -9.66 -3.57
N TYR A 600 -10.90 -9.50 -4.01
CA TYR A 600 -11.26 -8.64 -5.13
C TYR A 600 -11.14 -7.13 -4.82
N LEU A 601 -11.09 -6.75 -3.54
CA LEU A 601 -10.83 -5.38 -3.09
C LEU A 601 -9.35 -5.09 -2.89
N ALA A 602 -8.46 -6.09 -2.95
CA ALA A 602 -7.03 -5.94 -2.67
C ALA A 602 -6.38 -4.78 -3.47
N ASP A 603 -6.72 -4.68 -4.76
CA ASP A 603 -6.21 -3.62 -5.64
C ASP A 603 -6.75 -2.23 -5.27
N TYR A 604 -8.02 -2.16 -4.88
CA TYR A 604 -8.65 -0.92 -4.44
C TYR A 604 -8.13 -0.44 -3.08
N LEU A 605 -7.94 -1.37 -2.14
CA LEU A 605 -7.48 -1.08 -0.77
C LEU A 605 -6.01 -0.70 -0.75
N CYS A 606 -5.15 -1.50 -1.38
CA CYS A 606 -3.71 -1.27 -1.35
C CYS A 606 -2.99 -2.05 -2.48
N SER A 607 -3.10 -1.54 -3.71
CA SER A 607 -2.58 -2.18 -4.91
C SER A 607 -1.11 -2.57 -4.83
N CYS A 608 -0.23 -1.76 -4.23
CA CYS A 608 1.21 -2.03 -4.21
C CYS A 608 1.62 -3.14 -3.23
N VAL A 609 0.76 -3.48 -2.27
CA VAL A 609 1.07 -4.43 -1.18
C VAL A 609 0.24 -5.72 -1.29
N LEU A 610 -1.05 -5.59 -1.56
CA LEU A 610 -1.99 -6.72 -1.49
C LEU A 610 -2.10 -7.49 -2.81
N THR A 611 -1.48 -7.01 -3.89
CA THR A 611 -1.47 -7.66 -5.21
C THR A 611 -0.08 -8.18 -5.58
N GLY A 612 0.03 -9.05 -6.60
CA GLY A 612 1.33 -9.56 -7.09
C GLY A 612 1.86 -10.81 -6.36
N GLU A 613 3.09 -11.22 -6.64
CA GLU A 613 3.81 -12.33 -5.97
C GLU A 613 4.71 -11.81 -4.82
N GLU A 614 5.10 -12.68 -3.89
CA GLU A 614 5.86 -12.36 -2.66
C GLU A 614 7.22 -11.67 -2.91
N ASN A 615 7.80 -11.86 -4.10
CA ASN A 615 9.06 -11.25 -4.54
C ASN A 615 8.88 -10.23 -5.67
N SER A 616 7.69 -9.66 -5.81
CA SER A 616 7.44 -8.65 -6.84
C SER A 616 8.22 -7.35 -6.58
N GLU A 617 8.57 -6.65 -7.67
CA GLU A 617 9.25 -5.35 -7.61
C GLU A 617 8.48 -4.35 -6.75
N ASN A 618 7.15 -4.33 -6.86
CA ASN A 618 6.27 -3.48 -6.05
C ASN A 618 6.46 -3.68 -4.54
N LEU A 619 6.56 -4.93 -4.06
CA LEU A 619 6.75 -5.21 -2.64
C LEU A 619 8.12 -4.76 -2.16
N THR A 620 9.16 -4.94 -2.98
CA THR A 620 10.51 -4.43 -2.68
C THR A 620 10.51 -2.90 -2.59
N MET A 621 9.86 -2.23 -3.54
CA MET A 621 9.72 -0.77 -3.54
C MET A 621 9.02 -0.26 -2.28
N VAL A 622 7.88 -0.84 -1.91
CA VAL A 622 7.14 -0.44 -0.70
C VAL A 622 7.94 -0.73 0.57
N ARG A 623 8.66 -1.86 0.63
CA ARG A 623 9.53 -2.21 1.78
C ARG A 623 10.60 -1.15 2.02
N GLU A 624 11.28 -0.73 0.97
CA GLU A 624 12.33 0.29 1.08
C GLU A 624 11.75 1.68 1.33
N ALA A 625 10.61 2.02 0.71
CA ALA A 625 9.89 3.26 0.99
C ALA A 625 9.46 3.36 2.47
N THR A 626 8.95 2.26 3.04
CA THR A 626 8.52 2.19 4.46
C THR A 626 9.70 2.52 5.38
N LYS A 627 10.86 1.88 5.18
CA LYS A 627 12.08 2.17 5.97
C LYS A 627 12.54 3.61 5.79
N ALA A 628 12.49 4.12 4.56
CA ALA A 628 12.92 5.48 4.24
C ALA A 628 12.00 6.54 4.90
N TYR A 629 10.69 6.29 4.95
CA TYR A 629 9.73 7.14 5.65
C TYR A 629 10.03 7.16 7.15
N GLN A 630 10.15 5.99 7.79
CA GLN A 630 10.46 5.86 9.22
C GLN A 630 11.76 6.59 9.59
N LEU A 631 12.82 6.37 8.79
CA LEU A 631 14.10 7.06 8.98
C LEU A 631 14.01 8.58 8.78
N GLY A 632 13.22 9.04 7.79
CA GLY A 632 12.99 10.46 7.53
C GLY A 632 12.29 11.16 8.69
N ILE A 633 11.25 10.54 9.25
CA ILE A 633 10.54 11.04 10.43
C ILE A 633 11.43 11.03 11.66
N GLN A 634 12.18 9.94 11.89
CA GLN A 634 13.13 9.86 13.00
C GLN A 634 14.14 11.01 12.95
N LYS A 635 14.80 11.23 11.80
CA LYS A 635 15.74 12.35 11.61
C LYS A 635 15.10 13.72 11.84
N LEU A 636 13.88 13.91 11.33
CA LEU A 636 13.16 15.18 11.47
C LEU A 636 12.90 15.51 12.95
N ILE A 637 12.45 14.55 13.76
CA ILE A 637 12.15 14.80 15.17
C ILE A 637 13.42 14.87 16.02
N GLU A 638 14.39 13.98 15.78
CA GLU A 638 15.68 13.97 16.51
C GLU A 638 16.55 15.19 16.23
N SER A 639 16.24 15.99 15.20
CA SER A 639 16.89 17.28 14.92
C SER A 639 16.73 18.32 16.04
N GLY A 640 15.80 18.11 16.97
CA GLY A 640 15.50 19.06 18.07
C GLY A 640 14.71 20.30 17.62
N ARG A 641 14.29 20.37 16.35
CA ARG A 641 13.54 21.51 15.77
C ARG A 641 12.30 21.91 16.58
N TYR A 642 11.63 20.94 17.21
CA TYR A 642 10.37 21.16 17.93
C TYR A 642 10.51 21.16 19.45
N ASP A 643 11.72 21.03 19.99
CA ASP A 643 12.02 21.07 21.44
C ASP A 643 12.66 22.41 21.87
N THR A 644 12.35 23.48 21.13
CA THR A 644 12.93 24.82 21.35
C THR A 644 12.33 25.58 22.53
N HIS A 645 11.17 25.15 23.04
CA HIS A 645 10.44 25.82 24.12
C HIS A 645 9.83 24.80 25.09
N GLU A 646 9.68 25.18 26.37
CA GLU A 646 9.11 24.31 27.41
C GLU A 646 7.62 23.99 27.21
N ASN A 647 6.92 24.66 26.29
CA ASN A 647 5.48 24.51 26.10
C ASN A 647 5.10 23.70 24.85
N PHE A 648 6.05 23.14 24.11
CA PHE A 648 5.80 22.34 22.92
C PHE A 648 6.85 21.24 22.75
N THR A 649 6.44 20.05 22.32
CA THR A 649 7.36 18.98 21.89
C THR A 649 6.62 18.02 20.94
N VAL A 650 7.37 17.32 20.10
CA VAL A 650 6.87 16.24 19.23
C VAL A 650 7.57 14.95 19.65
N VAL A 651 6.82 13.86 19.85
CA VAL A 651 7.36 12.57 20.27
C VAL A 651 6.86 11.47 19.33
N ILE A 652 7.80 10.69 18.77
CA ILE A 652 7.49 9.54 17.91
C ILE A 652 6.96 8.38 18.74
N GLN A 653 5.92 7.70 18.26
CA GLN A 653 5.41 6.42 18.77
C GLN A 653 5.66 5.32 17.71
N PRO A 654 6.70 4.48 17.86
CA PRO A 654 7.17 3.58 16.80
C PRO A 654 6.50 2.20 16.79
N PHE A 655 5.52 1.93 17.65
CA PHE A 655 4.99 0.57 17.85
C PHE A 655 4.38 -0.08 16.59
N LEU A 656 4.08 0.67 15.53
CA LEU A 656 3.59 0.13 14.25
C LEU A 656 4.69 -0.21 13.24
N GLN A 657 5.98 0.03 13.56
CA GLN A 657 7.08 -0.29 12.65
C GLN A 657 7.17 -1.79 12.34
N ASN A 658 6.93 -2.63 13.36
CA ASN A 658 6.92 -4.09 13.23
C ASN A 658 5.53 -4.65 13.62
N LEU A 659 4.65 -4.71 12.63
CA LEU A 659 3.30 -5.25 12.78
C LEU A 659 3.27 -6.79 12.71
N GLU A 660 2.60 -7.45 13.64
CA GLU A 660 2.35 -8.89 13.61
C GLU A 660 0.86 -9.19 13.35
N ILE A 661 0.58 -10.12 12.42
CA ILE A 661 -0.80 -10.51 12.09
C ILE A 661 -1.32 -11.50 13.15
N PRO A 662 -2.54 -11.29 13.68
CA PRO A 662 -3.10 -12.20 14.65
C PRO A 662 -3.37 -13.55 14.01
N LEU A 663 -2.90 -14.63 14.63
CA LEU A 663 -3.16 -16.00 14.17
C LEU A 663 -4.11 -16.71 15.15
N GLY A 664 -5.04 -17.49 14.60
CA GLY A 664 -5.90 -18.41 15.32
C GLY A 664 -5.14 -19.66 15.80
N GLN A 665 -5.83 -20.50 16.56
CA GLN A 665 -5.26 -21.76 17.07
C GLN A 665 -4.86 -22.75 15.96
N ASP A 666 -5.46 -22.60 14.78
CA ASP A 666 -5.20 -23.37 13.57
C ASP A 666 -4.03 -22.82 12.74
N GLY A 667 -3.42 -21.69 13.15
CA GLY A 667 -2.32 -21.04 12.46
C GLY A 667 -2.75 -20.11 11.31
N HIS A 668 -4.05 -19.95 11.08
CA HIS A 668 -4.58 -19.02 10.07
C HIS A 668 -4.85 -17.63 10.67
N PRO A 669 -4.75 -16.54 9.89
CA PRO A 669 -5.09 -15.21 10.35
C PRO A 669 -6.48 -15.09 11.03
N ASP A 670 -6.51 -14.58 12.27
CA ASP A 670 -7.74 -14.26 13.01
C ASP A 670 -8.30 -12.91 12.54
N VAL A 671 -9.22 -12.98 11.58
CA VAL A 671 -9.89 -11.81 11.00
C VAL A 671 -10.80 -11.06 11.97
N SER A 672 -11.03 -11.55 13.20
CA SER A 672 -11.88 -10.85 14.17
C SER A 672 -11.30 -9.51 14.66
N TYR A 673 -10.00 -9.28 14.46
CA TYR A 673 -9.34 -8.00 14.71
C TYR A 673 -9.51 -6.98 13.57
N PHE A 674 -10.11 -7.38 12.45
CA PHE A 674 -10.29 -6.55 11.27
C PHE A 674 -11.77 -6.38 10.92
N ALA A 675 -12.09 -5.26 10.28
CA ALA A 675 -13.37 -4.98 9.69
C ALA A 675 -13.63 -5.91 8.49
N PRO A 676 -14.85 -5.95 7.91
CA PRO A 676 -15.22 -6.85 6.81
C PRO A 676 -14.36 -6.77 5.54
N ASP A 677 -13.57 -5.71 5.38
CA ASP A 677 -12.61 -5.56 4.28
C ASP A 677 -11.24 -6.21 4.55
N CYS A 678 -11.01 -6.71 5.77
CA CYS A 678 -9.75 -7.27 6.26
C CYS A 678 -8.54 -6.34 6.17
N PHE A 679 -8.76 -5.03 6.04
CA PHE A 679 -7.68 -4.05 5.95
C PHE A 679 -7.78 -3.07 7.11
N HIS A 680 -8.97 -2.51 7.33
CA HIS A 680 -9.19 -1.67 8.51
C HIS A 680 -9.36 -2.53 9.76
N PRO A 681 -8.81 -2.14 10.92
CA PRO A 681 -9.06 -2.83 12.18
C PRO A 681 -10.53 -2.74 12.61
N SER A 682 -11.07 -3.79 13.24
CA SER A 682 -12.38 -3.77 13.90
C SER A 682 -12.29 -3.04 15.24
N GLN A 683 -13.41 -2.94 15.96
CA GLN A 683 -13.41 -2.45 17.35
C GLN A 683 -12.41 -3.20 18.24
N LYS A 684 -12.22 -4.50 18.01
CA LYS A 684 -11.23 -5.33 18.74
C LYS A 684 -9.81 -4.83 18.45
N GLY A 685 -9.48 -4.61 17.18
CA GLY A 685 -8.18 -4.10 16.75
C GLY A 685 -7.91 -2.66 17.22
N HIS A 686 -8.90 -1.76 17.09
CA HIS A 686 -8.81 -0.40 17.60
C HIS A 686 -8.57 -0.34 19.12
N SER A 687 -9.19 -1.24 19.88
CA SER A 687 -8.98 -1.32 21.33
C SER A 687 -7.53 -1.70 21.67
N GLN A 688 -6.90 -2.58 20.90
CA GLN A 688 -5.48 -2.92 21.06
C GLN A 688 -4.55 -1.77 20.64
N LEU A 689 -4.85 -1.08 19.53
CA LEU A 689 -4.10 0.11 19.12
C LEU A 689 -4.15 1.21 20.19
N ALA A 690 -5.31 1.42 20.84
CA ALA A 690 -5.45 2.40 21.92
C ALA A 690 -4.58 2.05 23.14
N LYS A 691 -4.53 0.75 23.52
CA LYS A 691 -3.68 0.26 24.61
C LYS A 691 -2.19 0.43 24.29
N ALA A 692 -1.79 0.07 23.07
CA ALA A 692 -0.41 0.23 22.61
C ALA A 692 0.01 1.70 22.61
N LEU A 693 -0.84 2.60 22.10
CA LEU A 693 -0.57 4.05 22.13
C LEU A 693 -0.43 4.59 23.53
N TRP A 694 -1.34 4.22 24.43
CA TRP A 694 -1.28 4.66 25.83
C TRP A 694 0.04 4.26 26.49
N ASN A 695 0.42 2.98 26.37
CA ASN A 695 1.66 2.48 26.92
C ASN A 695 2.88 3.14 26.27
N ALA A 696 2.87 3.35 24.95
CA ALA A 696 3.93 4.04 24.23
C ALA A 696 4.08 5.50 24.70
N VAL A 697 2.98 6.23 24.93
CA VAL A 697 2.99 7.61 25.44
C VAL A 697 3.56 7.70 26.86
N LEU A 698 3.39 6.67 27.70
CA LEU A 698 4.00 6.61 29.03
C LEU A 698 5.47 6.18 29.02
N GLN A 699 5.87 5.34 28.06
CA GLN A 699 7.24 4.81 28.00
C GLN A 699 8.26 5.93 27.79
N PRO A 700 9.41 5.88 28.50
CA PRO A 700 10.53 6.77 28.22
C PRO A 700 10.95 6.67 26.74
N VAL A 701 11.31 7.80 26.14
CA VAL A 701 11.95 7.81 24.82
C VAL A 701 13.17 6.89 24.85
N GLY A 702 13.40 6.11 23.79
CA GLY A 702 14.44 5.08 23.70
C GLY A 702 14.07 3.71 24.32
N GLN A 703 12.95 3.63 25.06
CA GLN A 703 12.37 2.37 25.56
C GLN A 703 10.96 2.14 25.01
N LYS A 704 10.54 2.94 24.03
CA LYS A 704 9.23 2.79 23.39
C LYS A 704 9.23 1.52 22.55
N ALA A 705 8.17 0.72 22.64
CA ALA A 705 8.01 -0.46 21.80
C ALA A 705 7.95 -0.05 20.32
N ASP A 706 8.61 -0.83 19.46
CA ASP A 706 8.67 -0.68 17.99
C ASP A 706 7.87 -1.78 17.26
N SER A 707 7.15 -2.61 18.02
CA SER A 707 6.37 -3.74 17.54
C SER A 707 4.96 -3.74 18.13
N PHE A 708 4.03 -4.29 17.36
CA PHE A 708 2.63 -4.40 17.73
C PHE A 708 2.04 -5.73 17.28
N ASP A 709 1.57 -6.48 18.28
CA ASP A 709 0.84 -7.73 18.11
C ASP A 709 -0.62 -7.53 18.57
N PHE A 710 -1.56 -7.75 17.66
CA PHE A 710 -3.00 -7.66 17.94
C PHE A 710 -3.46 -8.64 19.02
N THR A 711 -2.80 -9.79 19.16
CA THR A 711 -3.16 -10.86 20.11
C THR A 711 -2.53 -10.69 21.48
N ALA A 712 -1.56 -9.78 21.62
CA ALA A 712 -0.89 -9.54 22.88
C ALA A 712 -1.89 -9.15 23.97
N ASP A 713 -1.69 -9.69 25.17
CA ASP A 713 -2.41 -9.29 26.38
C ASP A 713 -1.85 -7.95 26.88
N ILE A 714 -2.14 -6.88 26.13
CA ILE A 714 -1.65 -5.54 26.45
C ILE A 714 -2.43 -5.02 27.66
N VAL A 715 -1.76 -5.00 28.81
CA VAL A 715 -2.26 -4.38 30.04
C VAL A 715 -1.99 -2.88 30.00
N LEU A 716 -2.99 -2.07 30.38
CA LEU A 716 -2.81 -0.62 30.49
C LEU A 716 -1.88 -0.30 31.67
N GLY A 717 -0.71 0.28 31.36
CA GLY A 717 0.27 0.70 32.35
C GLY A 717 -0.19 1.93 33.13
N CYS A 718 0.33 2.08 34.36
CA CYS A 718 0.17 3.28 35.16
C CYS A 718 1.44 4.15 35.11
N PRO A 719 1.32 5.48 35.21
CA PRO A 719 2.49 6.36 35.35
C PRO A 719 3.35 5.92 36.54
N ALA A 720 4.65 5.73 36.31
CA ALA A 720 5.55 5.25 37.35
C ALA A 720 5.71 6.30 38.46
N GLN A 721 5.80 5.88 39.72
CA GLN A 721 5.85 6.82 40.86
C GLN A 721 7.10 7.72 40.83
N ASN A 722 8.21 7.22 40.28
CA ASN A 722 9.47 7.95 40.07
C ASN A 722 9.52 8.73 38.75
N SER A 723 8.60 8.49 37.81
CA SER A 723 8.48 9.20 36.54
C SER A 723 7.01 9.28 36.11
N PRO A 724 6.20 10.14 36.78
CA PRO A 724 4.75 10.17 36.59
C PRO A 724 4.30 10.95 35.33
N PHE A 725 5.24 11.31 34.47
CA PHE A 725 5.03 12.20 33.34
C PHE A 725 4.82 11.42 32.03
N LEU A 726 4.17 12.03 31.05
CA LEU A 726 4.17 11.52 29.68
C LEU A 726 5.62 11.52 29.16
N GLY A 727 6.04 10.44 28.51
CA GLY A 727 7.42 10.25 28.07
C GLY A 727 7.79 11.21 26.95
N THR A 728 8.67 12.16 27.27
CA THR A 728 9.28 13.11 26.33
C THR A 728 10.79 12.90 26.31
N TYR A 729 11.49 13.46 25.33
CA TYR A 729 12.94 13.34 25.25
C TYR A 729 13.60 13.83 26.56
N LYS A 730 13.28 15.07 26.99
CA LYS A 730 13.91 15.70 28.16
C LYS A 730 13.71 14.94 29.48
N ASN A 731 12.53 14.35 29.73
CA ASN A 731 12.27 13.65 30.99
C ASN A 731 12.66 12.16 30.97
N SER A 732 13.10 11.64 29.82
CA SER A 732 13.52 10.24 29.65
C SER A 732 15.03 10.04 29.81
N ASN A 733 15.79 11.08 30.20
CA ASN A 733 17.26 11.12 30.08
C ASN A 733 17.78 10.82 28.66
N ASN A 734 16.89 10.89 27.67
CA ASN A 734 17.23 10.90 26.26
C ASN A 734 17.13 12.34 25.82
N THR A 735 18.18 13.12 26.08
CA THR A 735 18.30 14.41 25.40
C THR A 735 18.15 14.14 23.90
N PRO A 736 17.18 14.78 23.20
CA PRO A 736 17.32 14.89 21.75
C PRO A 736 18.72 15.48 21.58
N VAL A 737 19.54 14.87 20.72
CA VAL A 737 20.96 15.21 20.61
C VAL A 737 21.08 16.73 20.73
N GLU A 738 21.58 17.19 21.90
CA GLU A 738 21.70 18.62 22.25
C GLU A 738 22.28 19.27 21.02
N PRO A 739 21.70 20.34 20.44
CA PRO A 739 21.87 20.64 19.03
C PRO A 739 23.36 20.72 18.69
N THR A 740 23.90 19.57 18.30
CA THR A 740 24.31 19.43 16.95
C THR A 740 23.08 19.92 16.21
N ARG A 741 23.09 21.24 15.85
CA ARG A 741 22.99 21.61 14.43
C ARG A 741 23.31 20.33 13.71
N GLU A 742 22.37 19.76 12.95
CA GLU A 742 22.58 18.48 12.26
C GLU A 742 24.09 18.30 12.04
N PRO A 743 24.67 17.10 12.03
CA PRO A 743 25.62 17.00 10.96
C PRO A 743 24.80 17.34 9.67
N ILE A 744 24.63 18.63 9.28
CA ILE A 744 25.55 19.28 8.40
C ILE A 744 26.77 18.40 8.50
N GLU A 745 26.75 17.32 7.72
CA GLU A 745 27.97 16.67 7.44
C GLU A 745 28.79 17.82 6.89
N ASN A 746 29.64 18.36 7.77
CA ASN A 746 30.08 19.72 7.66
C ASN A 746 31.27 19.65 6.76
N TRP A 747 30.96 19.43 5.49
CA TRP A 747 31.86 19.37 4.38
C TRP A 747 32.33 20.78 3.99
N GLY A 748 31.89 21.78 4.75
CA GLY A 748 32.52 23.08 4.84
C GLY A 748 33.96 23.04 5.35
N SER A 749 34.59 24.20 5.26
CA SER A 749 35.99 24.41 5.64
C SER A 749 36.14 25.74 6.36
N GLU A 750 37.25 25.90 7.08
CA GLU A 750 37.64 27.13 7.74
C GLU A 750 38.71 27.83 6.91
N LEU A 751 38.47 29.11 6.59
CA LEU A 751 39.38 29.92 5.81
C LEU A 751 39.94 31.05 6.67
N SER A 752 41.04 30.75 7.36
CA SER A 752 41.72 31.68 8.28
C SER A 752 42.77 32.52 7.56
N CYS A 753 42.35 33.30 6.56
CA CYS A 753 43.24 34.21 5.85
C CYS A 753 43.33 35.58 6.53
N PRO A 754 44.48 36.27 6.47
CA PRO A 754 44.54 37.69 6.83
C PRO A 754 43.52 38.48 6.00
N GLU A 755 42.82 39.45 6.62
CA GLU A 755 41.83 40.28 5.93
C GLU A 755 42.44 40.88 4.65
N GLN A 756 41.97 40.41 3.50
CA GLN A 756 42.33 41.01 2.22
C GLN A 756 41.37 42.16 1.97
N THR A 757 41.88 43.37 2.15
CA THR A 757 41.16 44.57 1.71
C THR A 757 40.98 44.54 0.20
N ALA A 758 39.81 44.96 -0.27
CA ALA A 758 39.53 45.13 -1.70
C ALA A 758 40.66 45.94 -2.35
N SER A 759 41.02 45.61 -3.59
CA SER A 759 42.04 46.35 -4.32
C SER A 759 41.69 47.84 -4.32
N SER A 760 42.66 48.71 -4.00
CA SER A 760 42.45 50.17 -3.98
C SER A 760 41.91 50.72 -5.30
N ARG A 761 42.13 49.99 -6.39
CA ARG A 761 41.49 50.15 -7.69
C ARG A 761 41.20 48.76 -8.28
N VAL A 762 40.00 48.58 -8.83
CA VAL A 762 39.64 47.35 -9.57
C VAL A 762 40.66 47.13 -10.69
N PRO A 763 41.32 45.96 -10.76
CA PRO A 763 42.36 45.70 -11.76
C PRO A 763 41.76 45.70 -13.17
N THR A 764 42.52 46.15 -14.16
CA THR A 764 42.14 46.05 -15.59
C THR A 764 42.74 44.83 -16.27
N SER A 765 43.71 44.18 -15.62
CA SER A 765 44.40 42.99 -16.13
C SER A 765 44.05 41.78 -15.27
N VAL A 766 43.67 40.67 -15.91
CA VAL A 766 43.31 39.40 -15.28
C VAL A 766 44.50 38.81 -14.52
N HIS A 767 45.72 39.14 -14.94
CA HIS A 767 46.96 38.69 -14.30
C HIS A 767 47.23 39.35 -12.94
N LYS A 768 46.43 40.35 -12.57
CA LYS A 768 46.45 41.04 -11.28
C LYS A 768 45.14 40.85 -10.50
N LEU A 769 44.30 39.90 -10.92
CA LEU A 769 42.99 39.66 -10.32
C LEU A 769 43.12 38.99 -8.96
N ARG A 770 42.58 39.60 -7.91
CA ARG A 770 42.48 39.02 -6.57
C ARG A 770 41.10 38.40 -6.36
N PRO A 771 40.94 37.45 -5.42
CA PRO A 771 39.62 36.90 -5.09
C PRO A 771 38.55 37.96 -4.77
N ALA A 772 38.92 39.02 -4.04
CA ALA A 772 38.01 40.11 -3.67
C ALA A 772 37.55 40.97 -4.87
N ASP A 773 38.24 40.91 -6.01
CA ASP A 773 37.90 41.68 -7.21
C ASP A 773 36.81 41.00 -8.05
N ILE A 774 36.55 39.70 -7.82
CA ILE A 774 35.54 38.92 -8.55
C ILE A 774 34.15 39.31 -8.05
N LYS A 775 33.28 39.73 -8.97
CA LYS A 775 31.91 40.14 -8.65
C LYS A 775 30.86 39.20 -9.19
N VAL A 776 31.17 38.49 -10.27
CA VAL A 776 30.21 37.62 -10.97
C VAL A 776 30.79 36.23 -11.09
N ILE A 777 29.99 35.21 -10.80
CA ILE A 777 30.33 33.80 -11.04
C ILE A 777 29.35 33.17 -12.02
N GLY A 778 29.85 32.33 -12.92
CA GLY A 778 29.09 31.60 -13.93
C GLY A 778 29.63 30.18 -14.10
N ALA A 779 28.81 29.25 -14.57
CA ALA A 779 29.27 27.92 -14.88
C ALA A 779 28.45 27.28 -16.00
N LEU A 780 29.14 26.49 -16.81
CA LEU A 780 28.55 25.64 -17.83
C LEU A 780 29.13 24.23 -17.67
N GLY A 781 28.31 23.23 -17.91
CA GLY A 781 28.64 21.88 -17.50
C GLY A 781 27.58 20.83 -17.81
N ASP A 782 27.89 19.60 -17.37
CA ASP A 782 27.02 18.44 -17.38
C ASP A 782 26.41 18.19 -15.98
N SER A 783 25.95 16.95 -15.73
CA SER A 783 25.40 16.48 -14.46
C SER A 783 26.30 16.71 -13.24
N LEU A 784 27.63 16.74 -13.40
CA LEU A 784 28.53 17.06 -12.30
C LEU A 784 28.45 18.53 -11.89
N THR A 785 28.15 19.42 -12.84
CA THR A 785 28.02 20.86 -12.58
C THR A 785 26.61 21.24 -12.12
N THR A 786 25.59 20.44 -12.43
CA THR A 786 24.26 20.58 -11.82
C THR A 786 24.15 19.96 -10.42
N ALA A 787 25.19 19.23 -9.98
CA ALA A 787 25.22 18.50 -8.71
C ALA A 787 24.11 17.46 -8.59
N VAL A 788 23.96 16.62 -9.62
CA VAL A 788 23.03 15.48 -9.61
C VAL A 788 23.31 14.59 -8.40
N GLY A 789 22.26 14.24 -7.67
CA GLY A 789 22.36 13.26 -6.60
C GLY A 789 23.20 13.70 -5.39
N ALA A 790 23.57 14.98 -5.29
CA ALA A 790 24.41 15.48 -4.19
C ALA A 790 23.83 15.16 -2.81
N LYS A 791 22.50 15.19 -2.64
CA LYS A 791 21.85 14.70 -1.43
C LYS A 791 21.45 13.24 -1.60
N VAL A 792 21.82 12.42 -0.62
CA VAL A 792 21.70 10.95 -0.59
C VAL A 792 20.27 10.44 -0.87
N LEU A 793 19.24 11.26 -0.63
CA LEU A 793 17.83 10.88 -0.68
C LEU A 793 17.19 10.94 -2.08
N ASP A 794 17.84 11.57 -3.07
CA ASP A 794 17.34 11.66 -4.45
C ASP A 794 18.50 11.64 -5.48
N PRO A 795 18.80 10.47 -6.09
CA PRO A 795 19.89 10.34 -7.05
C PRO A 795 19.64 11.06 -8.39
N GLN A 796 18.43 11.55 -8.65
CA GLN A 796 18.03 12.12 -9.93
C GLN A 796 17.64 13.60 -9.84
N THR A 797 17.84 14.28 -8.72
CA THR A 797 17.62 15.75 -8.63
C THR A 797 18.90 16.55 -8.92
N ASP A 798 18.74 17.64 -9.69
CA ASP A 798 19.78 18.65 -9.92
C ASP A 798 19.85 19.60 -8.71
N TRP A 799 20.77 19.36 -7.78
CA TRP A 799 20.98 20.24 -6.63
C TRP A 799 21.88 21.43 -6.98
N LYS A 800 21.42 22.30 -7.89
CA LYS A 800 22.23 23.42 -8.41
C LYS A 800 22.81 24.31 -7.31
N GLY A 801 22.13 24.49 -6.18
CA GLY A 801 22.61 25.24 -5.02
C GLY A 801 23.77 24.59 -4.26
N LEU A 802 23.97 23.28 -4.42
CA LEU A 802 25.10 22.50 -3.89
C LEU A 802 26.20 22.25 -4.92
N SER A 803 26.06 22.79 -6.14
CA SER A 803 27.08 22.68 -7.18
C SER A 803 28.45 23.15 -6.67
N TRP A 804 29.44 22.27 -6.75
CA TRP A 804 30.80 22.53 -6.27
C TRP A 804 31.42 23.80 -6.89
N SER A 805 31.07 24.14 -8.13
CA SER A 805 31.66 25.26 -8.88
C SER A 805 30.82 26.55 -8.88
N ILE A 806 29.51 26.48 -8.59
CA ILE A 806 28.61 27.66 -8.67
C ILE A 806 27.44 27.66 -7.68
N GLY A 807 27.28 26.63 -6.85
CA GLY A 807 26.26 26.58 -5.81
C GLY A 807 26.58 27.52 -4.65
N GLY A 808 25.60 28.25 -4.13
CA GLY A 808 25.79 29.19 -3.02
C GLY A 808 24.86 28.94 -1.84
N ASP A 809 24.26 27.75 -1.75
CA ASP A 809 23.53 27.31 -0.56
C ASP A 809 24.49 27.24 0.63
N GLU A 810 23.97 27.53 1.82
CA GLU A 810 24.70 27.53 3.09
C GLU A 810 25.91 28.49 3.16
N THR A 811 26.67 28.41 4.26
CA THR A 811 27.94 29.12 4.42
C THR A 811 29.13 28.21 4.14
N LEU A 812 30.32 28.79 3.96
CA LEU A 812 31.57 28.04 3.78
C LEU A 812 31.83 27.08 4.94
N GLU A 813 31.51 27.49 6.16
CA GLU A 813 31.67 26.69 7.37
C GLU A 813 30.70 25.51 7.45
N ILE A 814 29.80 25.34 6.48
CA ILE A 814 28.74 24.32 6.45
C ILE A 814 28.91 23.45 5.20
N GLN A 815 29.03 24.09 4.03
CA GLN A 815 29.23 23.43 2.74
C GLN A 815 30.29 24.19 1.92
N ALA A 816 31.37 23.50 1.54
CA ALA A 816 32.35 24.10 0.65
C ALA A 816 31.83 24.09 -0.80
N THR A 817 31.68 25.29 -1.35
CA THR A 817 31.48 25.52 -2.78
C THR A 817 32.37 26.69 -3.20
N LEU A 818 32.70 26.81 -4.48
CA LEU A 818 33.49 27.93 -4.95
C LEU A 818 32.87 29.30 -4.62
N PRO A 819 31.55 29.54 -4.79
CA PRO A 819 30.91 30.76 -4.30
C PRO A 819 31.02 30.96 -2.80
N ASN A 820 30.85 29.91 -1.99
CA ASN A 820 30.94 30.02 -0.52
C ASN A 820 32.34 30.44 -0.07
N ILE A 821 33.39 29.97 -0.76
CA ILE A 821 34.76 30.41 -0.53
C ILE A 821 34.95 31.87 -0.95
N LEU A 822 34.49 32.25 -2.15
CA LEU A 822 34.62 33.61 -2.68
C LEU A 822 33.85 34.65 -1.86
N LYS A 823 32.69 34.29 -1.28
CA LYS A 823 31.89 35.16 -0.40
C LYS A 823 32.68 35.63 0.83
N LYS A 824 33.75 34.92 1.25
CA LYS A 824 34.66 35.37 2.32
C LYS A 824 35.54 36.56 1.92
N PHE A 825 35.77 36.75 0.62
CA PHE A 825 36.56 37.87 0.09
C PHE A 825 35.67 38.98 -0.48
N ASN A 826 34.56 38.62 -1.12
CA ASN A 826 33.56 39.55 -1.62
C ASN A 826 32.14 39.05 -1.28
N PRO A 827 31.50 39.56 -0.21
CA PRO A 827 30.15 39.14 0.17
C PRO A 827 29.06 39.55 -0.83
N ASN A 828 29.36 40.46 -1.78
CA ASN A 828 28.43 40.92 -2.81
C ASN A 828 28.56 40.11 -4.13
N LEU A 829 29.15 38.92 -4.08
CA LEU A 829 29.24 38.02 -5.24
C LEU A 829 27.85 37.73 -5.82
N PHE A 830 27.70 37.82 -7.13
CA PHE A 830 26.44 37.60 -7.84
C PHE A 830 26.56 36.47 -8.87
N GLY A 831 25.44 35.80 -9.19
CA GLY A 831 25.36 34.79 -10.25
C GLY A 831 25.41 33.33 -9.79
N PHE A 832 25.69 33.07 -8.51
CA PHE A 832 25.65 31.71 -7.97
C PHE A 832 24.22 31.13 -7.96
N SER A 833 24.11 29.81 -8.09
CA SER A 833 22.83 29.09 -7.99
C SER A 833 22.46 28.81 -6.53
N THR A 834 21.17 28.71 -6.24
CA THR A 834 20.63 28.27 -4.92
C THR A 834 19.52 27.24 -5.13
N GLY A 835 19.26 26.37 -4.15
CA GLY A 835 18.22 25.35 -4.24
C GLY A 835 18.32 24.42 -5.47
N SER A 836 17.20 23.85 -5.92
CA SER A 836 17.14 22.90 -7.04
C SER A 836 16.31 23.37 -8.24
N SER A 837 15.64 24.53 -8.14
CA SER A 837 14.74 25.02 -9.19
C SER A 837 15.46 25.67 -10.38
N LYS A 838 14.80 25.77 -11.53
CA LYS A 838 15.34 26.49 -12.69
C LYS A 838 15.39 28.00 -12.44
N GLU A 839 14.44 28.52 -11.66
CA GLU A 839 14.32 29.95 -11.31
C GLU A 839 15.46 30.41 -10.40
N THR A 840 16.04 29.49 -9.63
CA THR A 840 17.16 29.74 -8.70
C THR A 840 18.52 29.33 -9.26
N ALA A 841 18.59 28.99 -10.55
CA ALA A 841 19.83 28.56 -11.21
C ALA A 841 20.88 29.67 -11.39
N GLY A 842 20.51 30.95 -11.23
CA GLY A 842 21.45 32.06 -11.41
C GLY A 842 22.12 32.03 -12.79
N PHE A 843 23.46 32.02 -12.81
CA PHE A 843 24.28 31.86 -14.01
C PHE A 843 24.86 30.44 -14.16
N ASN A 844 24.21 29.44 -13.56
CA ASN A 844 24.46 28.03 -13.80
C ASN A 844 23.64 27.52 -15.00
N VAL A 845 24.26 27.54 -16.18
CA VAL A 845 23.66 27.07 -17.44
C VAL A 845 23.97 25.60 -17.74
N ALA A 846 24.50 24.85 -16.76
CA ALA A 846 24.75 23.43 -16.92
C ALA A 846 23.45 22.63 -17.05
N GLU A 847 23.53 21.54 -17.82
CA GLU A 847 22.43 20.63 -18.12
C GLU A 847 22.87 19.18 -17.92
N ARG A 848 22.02 18.38 -17.26
CA ARG A 848 22.34 17.00 -16.83
C ARG A 848 22.91 16.11 -17.93
N ASN A 849 22.35 16.17 -19.13
CA ASN A 849 22.70 15.29 -20.23
C ASN A 849 23.62 15.95 -21.27
N ALA A 850 24.25 17.08 -20.92
CA ALA A 850 25.12 17.79 -21.83
C ALA A 850 26.32 16.95 -22.24
N THR A 851 26.66 17.02 -23.51
CA THR A 851 27.91 16.52 -24.10
C THR A 851 28.73 17.70 -24.61
N ALA A 852 29.93 17.45 -25.12
CA ALA A 852 30.80 18.51 -25.61
C ALA A 852 30.14 19.37 -26.69
N SER A 853 29.25 18.81 -27.51
CA SER A 853 28.53 19.56 -28.55
C SER A 853 27.61 20.66 -28.01
N ASP A 854 27.20 20.56 -26.74
CA ASP A 854 26.30 21.53 -26.10
C ASP A 854 27.05 22.72 -25.50
N MET A 855 28.37 22.61 -25.30
CA MET A 855 29.18 23.68 -24.68
C MET A 855 29.01 25.05 -25.38
N PRO A 856 29.04 25.16 -26.74
CA PRO A 856 28.87 26.45 -27.40
C PRO A 856 27.47 27.05 -27.21
N ALA A 857 26.44 26.22 -27.07
CA ALA A 857 25.08 26.69 -26.80
C ALA A 857 24.97 27.21 -25.37
N GLN A 858 25.49 26.48 -24.39
CA GLN A 858 25.55 26.93 -23.00
C GLN A 858 26.37 28.23 -22.86
N ALA A 859 27.49 28.37 -23.58
CA ALA A 859 28.28 29.61 -23.58
C ALA A 859 27.47 30.81 -24.06
N ARG A 860 26.75 30.70 -25.20
CA ARG A 860 25.89 31.79 -25.68
C ARG A 860 24.79 32.14 -24.68
N ALA A 861 24.15 31.12 -24.10
CA ALA A 861 23.12 31.33 -23.07
C ALA A 861 23.68 32.09 -21.87
N LEU A 862 24.87 31.71 -21.38
CA LEU A 862 25.53 32.37 -20.27
C LEU A 862 25.88 33.83 -20.59
N VAL A 863 26.42 34.09 -21.79
CA VAL A 863 26.72 35.45 -22.25
C VAL A 863 25.47 36.31 -22.28
N GLU A 864 24.36 35.80 -22.81
CA GLU A 864 23.11 36.56 -22.87
C GLU A 864 22.48 36.80 -21.50
N LEU A 865 22.54 35.81 -20.59
CA LEU A 865 22.10 35.99 -19.20
C LEU A 865 22.93 37.08 -18.49
N MET A 866 24.25 37.09 -18.70
CA MET A 866 25.11 38.14 -18.13
C MET A 866 24.84 39.50 -18.77
N ARG A 867 24.65 39.56 -20.09
CA ARG A 867 24.41 40.80 -20.83
C ARG A 867 23.06 41.46 -20.47
N SER A 868 22.03 40.64 -20.26
CA SER A 868 20.67 41.09 -19.94
C SER A 868 20.45 41.41 -18.45
N SER A 869 21.35 40.98 -17.56
CA SER A 869 21.22 41.21 -16.12
C SER A 869 21.44 42.68 -15.75
N SER A 870 20.44 43.31 -15.13
CA SER A 870 20.53 44.65 -14.57
C SER A 870 21.35 44.73 -13.27
N LYS A 871 21.70 43.59 -12.68
CA LYS A 871 22.42 43.49 -11.39
C LYS A 871 23.93 43.50 -11.54
N ILE A 872 24.45 43.38 -12.76
CA ILE A 872 25.90 43.39 -13.03
C ILE A 872 26.25 44.48 -14.03
N ASN A 873 27.44 45.07 -13.89
CA ASN A 873 28.03 45.86 -14.95
C ASN A 873 28.76 44.93 -15.92
N PHE A 874 28.07 44.57 -17.01
CA PHE A 874 28.59 43.62 -18.00
C PHE A 874 30.00 43.97 -18.50
N LYS A 875 30.37 45.25 -18.62
CA LYS A 875 31.69 45.68 -19.11
C LYS A 875 32.77 45.73 -18.04
N GLU A 876 32.42 46.17 -16.83
CA GLU A 876 33.40 46.53 -15.81
C GLU A 876 33.57 45.48 -14.71
N ASP A 877 32.58 44.63 -14.46
CA ASP A 877 32.65 43.64 -13.39
C ASP A 877 33.45 42.40 -13.82
N TRP A 878 34.37 41.93 -12.98
CA TRP A 878 35.12 40.70 -13.22
C TRP A 878 34.24 39.47 -13.05
N LYS A 879 34.32 38.58 -14.05
CA LYS A 879 33.55 37.33 -14.13
C LYS A 879 34.50 36.15 -13.96
N LEU A 880 34.16 35.23 -13.07
CA LEU A 880 34.80 33.93 -12.95
C LEU A 880 33.86 32.87 -13.52
N ILE A 881 34.27 32.14 -14.56
CA ILE A 881 33.42 31.13 -15.19
C ILE A 881 34.11 29.77 -15.11
N THR A 882 33.41 28.75 -14.62
CA THR A 882 33.91 27.37 -14.56
C THR A 882 33.29 26.51 -15.66
N VAL A 883 34.13 25.73 -16.34
CA VAL A 883 33.75 24.84 -17.45
C VAL A 883 34.17 23.40 -17.12
N LEU A 884 33.20 22.49 -17.09
CA LEU A 884 33.42 21.03 -17.01
C LEU A 884 32.32 20.29 -17.77
N VAL A 885 32.64 19.80 -18.97
CA VAL A 885 31.80 18.92 -19.78
C VAL A 885 32.71 17.89 -20.44
N GLY A 886 32.25 16.66 -20.63
CA GLY A 886 32.99 15.61 -21.36
C GLY A 886 32.89 14.22 -20.74
N GLY A 887 32.29 14.09 -19.55
CA GLY A 887 32.05 12.80 -18.90
C GLY A 887 31.15 11.90 -19.74
N SER A 888 30.04 12.45 -20.21
CA SER A 888 29.10 11.75 -21.09
C SER A 888 29.75 11.29 -22.40
N ASP A 889 30.51 12.17 -23.06
CA ASP A 889 31.23 11.85 -24.31
C ASP A 889 32.16 10.66 -24.11
N LEU A 890 32.97 10.71 -23.04
CA LEU A 890 33.93 9.66 -22.73
C LEU A 890 33.23 8.35 -22.32
N CYS A 891 32.15 8.42 -21.54
CA CYS A 891 31.37 7.26 -21.10
C CYS A 891 30.60 6.56 -22.24
N GLN A 892 30.31 7.28 -23.33
CA GLN A 892 29.58 6.78 -24.51
C GLN A 892 30.47 6.59 -25.75
N TYR A 893 31.77 6.90 -25.68
CA TYR A 893 32.70 6.86 -26.82
C TYR A 893 32.67 5.57 -27.64
N CYS A 894 32.63 4.42 -26.98
CA CYS A 894 32.59 3.11 -27.65
C CYS A 894 31.30 2.84 -28.43
N LEU A 895 30.22 3.59 -28.17
CA LEU A 895 28.96 3.46 -28.90
C LEU A 895 28.96 4.30 -30.19
N ASP A 896 29.65 5.44 -30.18
CA ASP A 896 29.83 6.31 -31.35
C ASP A 896 31.17 7.07 -31.28
N LYS A 897 32.22 6.43 -31.80
CA LYS A 897 33.60 6.97 -31.78
C LYS A 897 33.75 8.24 -32.60
N GLU A 898 32.89 8.48 -33.57
CA GLU A 898 32.98 9.67 -34.42
C GLU A 898 32.39 10.89 -33.70
N THR A 899 31.20 10.74 -33.13
CA THR A 899 30.48 11.79 -32.40
C THR A 899 31.22 12.20 -31.13
N TYR A 900 31.75 11.24 -30.37
CA TYR A 900 32.44 11.50 -29.10
C TYR A 900 33.97 11.49 -29.22
N SER A 901 34.50 11.73 -30.43
CA SER A 901 35.95 11.78 -30.67
C SER A 901 36.63 12.93 -29.93
N VAL A 902 37.91 12.73 -29.57
CA VAL A 902 38.77 13.76 -28.99
C VAL A 902 38.79 15.03 -29.86
N GLN A 903 38.81 14.88 -31.18
CA GLN A 903 38.83 15.99 -32.13
C GLN A 903 37.55 16.83 -32.06
N LYS A 904 36.37 16.20 -31.95
CA LYS A 904 35.11 16.93 -31.78
C LYS A 904 35.03 17.60 -30.41
N TYR A 905 35.45 16.91 -29.35
CA TYR A 905 35.54 17.48 -28.01
C TYR A 905 36.37 18.78 -27.99
N VAL A 906 37.61 18.73 -28.51
CA VAL A 906 38.51 19.89 -28.57
C VAL A 906 37.95 20.99 -29.46
N LYS A 907 37.30 20.63 -30.57
CA LYS A 907 36.67 21.59 -31.47
C LYS A 907 35.53 22.35 -30.77
N HIS A 908 34.65 21.66 -30.07
CA HIS A 908 33.55 22.31 -29.34
C HIS A 908 34.06 23.13 -28.15
N LEU A 909 35.10 22.67 -27.46
CA LEU A 909 35.77 23.45 -26.43
C LEU A 909 36.38 24.73 -27.01
N GLN A 910 37.05 24.65 -28.16
CA GLN A 910 37.58 25.82 -28.85
C GLN A 910 36.45 26.79 -29.22
N ASP A 911 35.36 26.32 -29.82
CA ASP A 911 34.23 27.16 -30.21
C ASP A 911 33.60 27.87 -29.00
N THR A 912 33.54 27.19 -27.85
CA THR A 912 33.05 27.74 -26.57
C THR A 912 33.97 28.84 -26.04
N LEU A 913 35.29 28.60 -26.04
CA LEU A 913 36.27 29.56 -25.58
C LEU A 913 36.38 30.77 -26.52
N ASP A 914 36.22 30.56 -27.84
CA ASP A 914 36.14 31.63 -28.84
C ASP A 914 34.94 32.55 -28.56
N ILE A 915 33.74 32.00 -28.25
CA ILE A 915 32.57 32.80 -27.85
C ILE A 915 32.87 33.68 -26.63
N PHE A 916 33.47 33.11 -25.57
CA PHE A 916 33.82 33.91 -24.39
C PHE A 916 34.90 34.95 -24.68
N TYR A 917 35.89 34.60 -25.51
CA TYR A 917 36.97 35.50 -25.92
C TYR A 917 36.49 36.64 -26.81
N GLU A 918 35.42 36.45 -27.58
CA GLU A 918 34.84 37.49 -28.42
C GLU A 918 33.84 38.36 -27.66
N GLU A 919 32.99 37.75 -26.83
CA GLU A 919 31.80 38.43 -26.31
C GLU A 919 31.92 38.95 -24.86
N LEU A 920 32.78 38.37 -24.03
CA LEU A 920 32.87 38.72 -22.61
C LEU A 920 34.11 39.59 -22.29
N PRO A 921 33.93 40.79 -21.72
CA PRO A 921 35.00 41.57 -21.12
C PRO A 921 35.28 41.14 -19.67
N ARG A 922 36.54 41.27 -19.23
CA ARG A 922 36.99 41.00 -17.84
C ARG A 922 36.60 39.62 -17.32
N VAL A 923 37.23 38.58 -17.84
CA VAL A 923 36.92 37.19 -17.51
C VAL A 923 38.14 36.38 -17.11
N PHE A 924 37.97 35.56 -16.06
CA PHE A 924 38.83 34.44 -15.74
C PHE A 924 38.03 33.15 -15.98
N ILE A 925 38.52 32.26 -16.86
CA ILE A 925 37.92 30.96 -17.13
C ILE A 925 38.70 29.87 -16.38
N ASN A 926 38.01 29.16 -15.50
CA ASN A 926 38.46 27.87 -14.97
C ASN A 926 38.05 26.76 -15.93
N MET A 927 39.00 26.20 -16.67
CA MET A 927 38.77 24.98 -17.44
C MET A 927 39.21 23.79 -16.61
N VAL A 928 38.28 22.95 -16.19
CA VAL A 928 38.59 21.81 -15.31
C VAL A 928 38.97 20.63 -16.20
N GLU A 929 40.12 20.00 -15.92
CA GLU A 929 40.59 18.87 -16.70
C GLU A 929 39.70 17.64 -16.49
N MET A 930 39.50 16.86 -17.54
CA MET A 930 38.62 15.70 -17.52
C MET A 930 39.10 14.63 -16.51
N LEU A 931 38.17 14.07 -15.73
CA LEU A 931 38.43 13.04 -14.73
C LEU A 931 39.01 11.77 -15.34
N GLU A 932 40.01 11.16 -14.69
CA GLU A 932 40.40 9.78 -14.99
C GLU A 932 39.35 8.81 -14.44
N LEU A 933 38.65 8.10 -15.33
CA LEU A 933 37.48 7.26 -14.95
C LEU A 933 37.83 5.82 -14.55
N SER A 934 39.12 5.45 -14.50
CA SER A 934 39.54 4.08 -14.15
C SER A 934 39.08 3.66 -12.75
N GLY A 935 38.99 4.62 -11.81
CA GLY A 935 38.48 4.40 -10.45
C GLY A 935 37.03 3.90 -10.38
N LEU A 936 36.19 4.19 -11.39
CA LEU A 936 34.80 3.72 -11.45
C LEU A 936 34.70 2.19 -11.43
N ARG A 937 35.69 1.48 -12.00
CA ARG A 937 35.70 0.01 -12.00
C ARG A 937 35.85 -0.56 -10.59
N GLN A 938 36.63 0.09 -9.73
CA GLN A 938 36.80 -0.33 -8.34
C GLN A 938 35.53 -0.09 -7.52
N ILE A 939 34.81 1.01 -7.79
CA ILE A 939 33.50 1.31 -7.19
C ILE A 939 32.44 0.28 -7.64
N ALA A 940 32.37 0.00 -8.94
CA ALA A 940 31.43 -0.98 -9.48
C ALA A 940 31.74 -2.41 -8.97
N ALA A 941 32.99 -2.73 -8.65
CA ALA A 941 33.37 -4.02 -8.09
C ALA A 941 33.08 -4.14 -6.59
N SER A 942 32.89 -3.04 -5.85
CA SER A 942 32.71 -3.07 -4.39
C SER A 942 31.27 -3.30 -3.94
N SER A 943 30.28 -3.02 -4.79
CA SER A 943 28.85 -3.28 -4.53
C SER A 943 28.12 -3.70 -5.81
N SER A 944 27.24 -4.70 -5.69
CA SER A 944 26.34 -5.14 -6.77
C SER A 944 25.32 -4.06 -7.17
N GLU A 945 24.91 -3.18 -6.25
CA GLU A 945 24.01 -2.06 -6.54
C GLU A 945 24.72 -1.01 -7.41
N CYS A 946 25.95 -0.65 -7.03
CA CYS A 946 26.80 0.25 -7.82
C CYS A 946 27.12 -0.32 -9.20
N ALA A 947 27.31 -1.64 -9.31
CA ALA A 947 27.61 -2.30 -10.58
C ALA A 947 26.52 -2.11 -11.63
N LEU A 948 25.25 -2.13 -11.24
CA LEU A 948 24.11 -2.01 -12.16
C LEU A 948 23.98 -0.57 -12.69
N THR A 949 23.95 0.40 -11.79
CA THR A 949 23.70 1.80 -12.15
C THR A 949 24.89 2.43 -12.88
N ALA A 950 26.12 2.19 -12.39
CA ALA A 950 27.32 2.74 -13.02
C ALA A 950 27.52 2.16 -14.43
N LYS A 951 27.27 0.86 -14.67
CA LYS A 951 27.39 0.24 -16.01
C LYS A 951 26.45 0.85 -17.05
N LYS A 952 25.27 1.31 -16.61
CA LYS A 952 24.33 2.02 -17.48
C LYS A 952 24.81 3.44 -17.82
N ALA A 953 25.38 4.14 -16.84
CA ALA A 953 25.87 5.51 -17.00
C ALA A 953 27.18 5.58 -17.82
N CYS A 954 28.10 4.63 -17.60
CA CYS A 954 29.43 4.61 -18.21
C CYS A 954 29.81 3.24 -18.81
N PRO A 955 29.06 2.76 -19.83
CA PRO A 955 29.24 1.43 -20.38
C PRO A 955 30.64 1.19 -20.96
N CYS A 956 31.26 2.20 -21.55
CA CYS A 956 32.56 2.05 -22.21
C CYS A 956 33.73 1.81 -21.26
N PHE A 957 33.62 2.22 -20.00
CA PHE A 957 34.62 1.94 -18.96
C PHE A 957 34.33 0.66 -18.17
N LEU A 958 33.06 0.29 -18.02
CA LEU A 958 32.63 -0.74 -17.05
C LEU A 958 32.23 -2.08 -17.67
N ASN A 959 31.85 -2.11 -18.94
CA ASN A 959 31.52 -3.36 -19.63
C ASN A 959 32.74 -4.15 -20.12
N PRO A 960 33.84 -3.53 -20.58
CA PRO A 960 35.02 -4.30 -21.01
C PRO A 960 35.63 -5.14 -19.89
N GLU A 961 36.13 -6.33 -20.23
CA GLU A 961 36.87 -7.20 -19.32
C GLU A 961 38.21 -6.58 -18.91
N GLU A 962 38.73 -7.00 -17.76
CA GLU A 962 40.04 -6.56 -17.29
C GLU A 962 41.15 -6.97 -18.27
N ASN A 963 42.07 -6.06 -18.59
CA ASN A 963 43.12 -6.24 -19.62
C ASN A 963 42.64 -6.39 -21.08
N SER A 964 41.38 -6.08 -21.40
CA SER A 964 40.89 -6.07 -22.78
C SER A 964 41.48 -4.91 -23.62
N SER A 965 41.56 -5.09 -24.93
CA SER A 965 41.99 -4.04 -25.88
C SER A 965 41.08 -2.81 -25.85
N GLU A 966 39.80 -3.02 -25.60
CA GLU A 966 38.74 -2.03 -25.51
C GLU A 966 38.93 -1.15 -24.26
N LEU A 967 39.28 -1.77 -23.12
CA LEU A 967 39.61 -1.05 -21.89
C LEU A 967 40.90 -0.21 -22.04
N GLU A 968 41.92 -0.75 -22.70
CA GLU A 968 43.15 0.00 -22.97
C GLU A 968 42.95 1.12 -24.00
N GLU A 969 42.05 0.93 -24.96
CA GLU A 969 41.65 2.01 -25.88
C GLU A 969 40.97 3.15 -25.12
N ILE A 970 39.94 2.88 -24.31
CA ILE A 970 39.21 3.95 -23.62
C ILE A 970 40.08 4.68 -22.58
N LYS A 971 40.98 3.98 -21.89
CA LYS A 971 41.99 4.62 -21.01
C LYS A 971 42.91 5.56 -21.78
N ARG A 972 43.31 5.18 -23.01
CA ARG A 972 44.09 6.06 -23.89
C ARG A 972 43.29 7.28 -24.32
N VAL A 973 42.05 7.07 -24.76
CA VAL A 973 41.13 8.16 -25.17
C VAL A 973 40.91 9.15 -24.04
N ASN A 974 40.73 8.69 -22.79
CA ASN A 974 40.61 9.57 -21.62
C ASN A 974 41.86 10.47 -21.47
N ARG A 975 43.07 9.93 -21.66
CA ARG A 975 44.33 10.70 -21.62
C ARG A 975 44.44 11.66 -22.81
N ASP A 976 43.95 11.28 -23.98
CA ASP A 976 43.95 12.14 -25.17
C ASP A 976 42.99 13.34 -24.97
N PHE A 977 41.83 13.15 -24.33
CA PHE A 977 40.94 14.26 -23.91
C PHE A 977 41.67 15.27 -23.02
N GLN A 978 42.42 14.78 -22.02
CA GLN A 978 43.21 15.62 -21.11
C GLN A 978 44.34 16.35 -21.85
N ALA A 979 45.11 15.64 -22.66
CA ALA A 979 46.27 16.17 -23.38
C ALA A 979 45.90 17.22 -24.43
N GLU A 980 44.88 16.97 -25.25
CA GLU A 980 44.49 17.89 -26.32
C GLU A 980 43.79 19.15 -25.78
N ALA A 981 43.03 19.04 -24.67
CA ALA A 981 42.49 20.22 -23.98
C ALA A 981 43.62 21.10 -23.43
N LEU A 982 44.64 20.50 -22.81
CA LEU A 982 45.83 21.20 -22.34
C LEU A 982 46.57 21.88 -23.49
N TRP A 983 46.72 21.20 -24.63
CA TRP A 983 47.39 21.77 -25.81
C TRP A 983 46.62 22.97 -26.37
N LEU A 984 45.29 22.89 -26.47
CA LEU A 984 44.45 24.00 -26.90
C LEU A 984 44.63 25.24 -26.00
N ILE A 985 44.59 25.05 -24.68
CA ILE A 985 44.71 26.16 -23.71
C ILE A 985 46.10 26.79 -23.76
N ASN A 986 47.14 25.96 -23.91
CA ASN A 986 48.54 26.42 -23.98
C ASN A 986 48.98 26.88 -25.38
N SER A 987 48.07 26.93 -26.36
CA SER A 987 48.38 27.34 -27.74
C SER A 987 48.73 28.84 -27.90
N GLY A 988 48.59 29.64 -26.84
CA GLY A 988 48.75 31.09 -26.87
C GLY A 988 47.57 31.85 -27.50
N ARG A 989 46.53 31.14 -27.98
CA ARG A 989 45.38 31.72 -28.69
C ARG A 989 44.66 32.81 -27.90
N TYR A 990 44.54 32.65 -26.58
CA TYR A 990 43.76 33.53 -25.71
C TYR A 990 44.61 34.54 -24.91
N GLU A 991 45.87 34.75 -25.26
CA GLU A 991 46.81 35.58 -24.47
C GLU A 991 46.88 37.06 -24.88
N LYS A 992 46.24 37.44 -26.00
CA LYS A 992 46.35 38.82 -26.53
C LYS A 992 45.55 39.86 -25.74
N ARG A 993 44.61 39.44 -24.90
CA ARG A 993 43.75 40.32 -24.10
C ARG A 993 44.27 40.38 -22.68
N GLU A 994 44.47 41.60 -22.16
CA GLU A 994 44.81 41.80 -20.74
C GLU A 994 43.66 41.40 -19.81
N ASP A 995 42.43 41.45 -20.30
CA ASP A 995 41.22 41.25 -19.51
C ASP A 995 40.60 39.86 -19.65
N PHE A 996 41.33 38.89 -20.21
CA PHE A 996 40.85 37.53 -20.44
C PHE A 996 41.95 36.51 -20.19
N ALA A 997 41.65 35.46 -19.43
CA ALA A 997 42.53 34.30 -19.30
C ALA A 997 41.73 33.00 -19.20
N VAL A 998 42.26 31.94 -19.81
CA VAL A 998 41.80 30.56 -19.62
C VAL A 998 42.89 29.82 -18.86
N VAL A 999 42.54 29.19 -17.76
CA VAL A 999 43.48 28.45 -16.92
C VAL A 999 42.96 27.04 -16.70
N LEU A 1000 43.76 26.05 -17.08
CA LEU A 1000 43.47 24.65 -16.81
C LEU A 1000 43.66 24.33 -15.32
N GLN A 1001 42.71 23.61 -14.74
CA GLN A 1001 42.72 23.15 -13.35
C GLN A 1001 42.83 21.62 -13.31
N PRO A 1002 44.06 21.04 -13.23
CA PRO A 1002 44.31 19.61 -13.45
C PRO A 1002 44.07 18.70 -12.24
N PHE A 1003 43.36 19.13 -11.19
CA PHE A 1003 43.18 18.34 -9.96
C PHE A 1003 42.40 17.01 -10.15
N PHE A 1004 41.99 16.68 -11.37
CA PHE A 1004 41.34 15.42 -11.74
C PHE A 1004 42.15 14.57 -12.73
N ARG A 1005 43.37 14.99 -13.08
CA ARG A 1005 44.25 14.26 -14.01
C ARG A 1005 44.55 12.84 -13.53
N ASN A 1006 44.88 12.72 -12.24
CA ASN A 1006 45.11 11.45 -11.56
C ASN A 1006 44.04 11.31 -10.47
N THR A 1007 42.99 10.53 -10.73
CA THR A 1007 41.90 10.38 -9.76
C THR A 1007 42.31 9.39 -8.68
N LEU A 1008 42.51 9.88 -7.44
CA LEU A 1008 42.66 9.01 -6.29
C LEU A 1008 41.28 8.64 -5.75
N LEU A 1009 40.97 7.34 -5.74
CA LEU A 1009 39.72 6.85 -5.18
C LEU A 1009 39.75 7.01 -3.64
N PRO A 1010 38.73 7.62 -3.01
CA PRO A 1010 38.64 7.64 -1.55
C PRO A 1010 38.45 6.20 -1.06
N LEU A 1011 39.28 5.79 -0.10
CA LEU A 1011 39.20 4.47 0.51
C LEU A 1011 38.79 4.61 1.99
N ASP A 1012 37.97 3.68 2.45
CA ASP A 1012 37.57 3.57 3.84
C ASP A 1012 38.68 2.93 4.70
N SER A 1013 38.42 2.77 6.00
CA SER A 1013 39.35 2.13 6.95
C SER A 1013 39.70 0.67 6.60
N THR A 1014 38.93 0.04 5.71
CA THR A 1014 39.12 -1.35 5.24
C THR A 1014 39.83 -1.42 3.88
N ARG A 1015 40.29 -0.28 3.33
CA ARG A 1015 40.89 -0.14 1.99
C ARG A 1015 39.94 -0.47 0.84
N LYS A 1016 38.63 -0.34 1.05
CA LYS A 1016 37.60 -0.42 -0.01
C LYS A 1016 37.14 0.98 -0.41
N PRO A 1017 36.53 1.18 -1.58
CA PRO A 1017 35.99 2.48 -1.97
C PRO A 1017 35.02 3.04 -0.89
N ASP A 1018 35.30 4.23 -0.37
CA ASP A 1018 34.42 4.92 0.58
C ASP A 1018 33.24 5.53 -0.19
N LEU A 1019 32.12 4.80 -0.19
CA LEU A 1019 30.91 5.17 -0.94
C LEU A 1019 30.25 6.46 -0.43
N SER A 1020 30.61 6.96 0.76
CA SER A 1020 30.04 8.21 1.28
C SER A 1020 30.45 9.47 0.50
N PHE A 1021 31.48 9.39 -0.36
CA PHE A 1021 31.84 10.45 -1.31
C PHE A 1021 31.00 10.45 -2.58
N PHE A 1022 30.17 9.42 -2.80
CA PHE A 1022 29.39 9.22 -4.00
C PHE A 1022 27.88 9.29 -3.73
N ALA A 1023 27.12 9.72 -4.73
CA ALA A 1023 25.67 9.67 -4.71
C ALA A 1023 25.19 8.21 -4.77
N ALA A 1024 23.89 7.98 -4.55
CA ALA A 1024 23.33 6.63 -4.54
C ALA A 1024 23.46 5.88 -5.88
N ASP A 1025 23.74 6.57 -6.98
CA ASP A 1025 24.04 5.95 -8.28
C ASP A 1025 25.50 5.47 -8.42
N CYS A 1026 26.33 5.73 -7.42
CA CYS A 1026 27.76 5.42 -7.36
C CYS A 1026 28.58 5.96 -8.54
N PHE A 1027 28.06 6.98 -9.23
CA PHE A 1027 28.70 7.61 -10.39
C PHE A 1027 28.90 9.11 -10.14
N HIS A 1028 27.86 9.81 -9.68
CA HIS A 1028 27.97 11.21 -9.25
C HIS A 1028 28.54 11.30 -7.83
N PHE A 1029 29.03 12.47 -7.46
CA PHE A 1029 29.54 12.71 -6.11
C PHE A 1029 28.39 13.03 -5.15
N SER A 1030 28.55 12.67 -3.88
CA SER A 1030 27.67 13.19 -2.83
C SER A 1030 28.03 14.64 -2.50
N VAL A 1031 27.25 15.27 -1.62
CA VAL A 1031 27.55 16.59 -1.05
C VAL A 1031 28.96 16.65 -0.44
N ARG A 1032 29.45 15.53 0.11
CA ARG A 1032 30.84 15.34 0.57
C ARG A 1032 31.83 15.42 -0.57
N GLY A 1033 31.62 14.64 -1.63
CA GLY A 1033 32.52 14.62 -2.79
C GLY A 1033 32.55 15.97 -3.52
N TYR A 1034 31.40 16.61 -3.71
CA TYR A 1034 31.31 17.94 -4.31
C TYR A 1034 32.03 19.02 -3.48
N ALA A 1035 31.99 18.96 -2.15
CA ALA A 1035 32.75 19.86 -1.31
C ALA A 1035 34.27 19.75 -1.53
N GLU A 1036 34.78 18.52 -1.62
CA GLU A 1036 36.19 18.26 -1.91
C GLU A 1036 36.60 18.76 -3.29
N MET A 1037 35.72 18.66 -4.29
CA MET A 1037 35.95 19.25 -5.62
C MET A 1037 36.06 20.77 -5.58
N ALA A 1038 35.20 21.44 -4.80
CA ALA A 1038 35.23 22.89 -4.65
C ALA A 1038 36.54 23.37 -4.01
N MET A 1039 36.98 22.69 -2.95
CA MET A 1039 38.25 23.00 -2.26
C MET A 1039 39.46 22.74 -3.16
N ALA A 1040 39.45 21.64 -3.93
CA ALA A 1040 40.50 21.33 -4.88
C ALA A 1040 40.61 22.42 -5.97
N LEU A 1041 39.48 22.83 -6.56
CA LEU A 1041 39.46 23.91 -7.55
C LEU A 1041 39.99 25.22 -6.99
N TRP A 1042 39.54 25.62 -5.79
CA TRP A 1042 40.04 26.82 -5.12
C TRP A 1042 41.55 26.79 -4.92
N ASN A 1043 42.07 25.72 -4.34
CA ASN A 1043 43.50 25.57 -4.08
C ASN A 1043 44.31 25.62 -5.37
N ASN A 1044 43.79 25.02 -6.44
CA ASN A 1044 44.45 24.99 -7.74
C ASN A 1044 44.52 26.37 -8.41
N MET A 1045 43.50 27.23 -8.23
CA MET A 1045 43.57 28.63 -8.68
C MET A 1045 44.65 29.45 -7.96
N LEU A 1046 45.05 29.04 -6.75
CA LEU A 1046 46.09 29.68 -5.94
C LEU A 1046 47.48 29.06 -6.15
N GLU A 1047 47.64 28.14 -7.09
CA GLU A 1047 48.92 27.53 -7.44
C GLU A 1047 49.43 28.05 -8.80
N PRO A 1048 50.75 28.34 -8.93
CA PRO A 1048 51.33 28.71 -10.21
C PRO A 1048 51.07 27.66 -11.31
N VAL A 1049 50.79 28.12 -12.52
CA VAL A 1049 50.70 27.26 -13.71
C VAL A 1049 52.02 26.49 -13.88
N GLY A 1050 51.94 25.17 -13.96
CA GLY A 1050 53.10 24.25 -13.96
C GLY A 1050 53.35 23.58 -12.60
N GLU A 1051 52.90 24.19 -11.50
CA GLU A 1051 53.02 23.66 -10.13
C GLU A 1051 51.66 23.26 -9.53
N LYS A 1052 50.60 23.33 -10.35
CA LYS A 1052 49.24 22.95 -9.97
C LYS A 1052 49.16 21.47 -9.58
N GLN A 1053 48.49 21.19 -8.48
CA GLN A 1053 48.18 19.83 -8.05
C GLN A 1053 47.33 19.10 -9.10
N THR A 1054 47.70 17.85 -9.39
CA THR A 1054 47.12 17.04 -10.49
C THR A 1054 46.18 15.93 -10.02
N TYR A 1055 45.79 15.93 -8.74
CA TYR A 1055 44.91 14.94 -8.13
C TYR A 1055 44.05 15.59 -7.05
N ASN A 1056 42.88 15.01 -6.77
CA ASN A 1056 42.02 15.44 -5.69
C ASN A 1056 42.30 14.59 -4.45
N ASN A 1057 42.45 15.24 -3.30
CA ASN A 1057 42.60 14.56 -2.02
C ASN A 1057 41.24 14.51 -1.33
N PHE A 1058 40.51 13.40 -1.50
CA PHE A 1058 39.22 13.13 -0.85
C PHE A 1058 39.38 12.72 0.63
N THR A 1059 40.13 13.52 1.40
CA THR A 1059 40.22 13.40 2.86
C THR A 1059 39.54 14.61 3.46
N HIS A 1060 38.52 14.43 4.28
CA HIS A 1060 37.87 15.59 4.89
C HIS A 1060 38.81 16.27 5.90
N ASP A 1061 39.25 17.50 5.56
CA ASP A 1061 40.10 18.35 6.39
C ASP A 1061 39.63 19.79 6.27
N ARG A 1062 39.09 20.32 7.36
CA ARG A 1062 38.53 21.67 7.43
C ARG A 1062 39.57 22.76 7.23
N SER A 1063 40.86 22.47 7.40
CA SER A 1063 41.97 23.43 7.25
C SER A 1063 42.62 23.42 5.86
N LYS A 1064 42.09 22.63 4.91
CA LYS A 1064 42.69 22.37 3.60
C LYS A 1064 42.74 23.59 2.68
N LEU A 1065 41.86 24.57 2.86
CA LEU A 1065 41.81 25.74 1.98
C LEU A 1065 43.06 26.60 2.12
N LYS A 1066 43.72 26.83 0.98
CA LYS A 1066 44.88 27.72 0.89
C LYS A 1066 44.45 29.19 0.94
N CYS A 1067 45.24 30.00 1.63
CA CYS A 1067 45.11 31.45 1.58
C CYS A 1067 45.92 32.04 0.42
N PRO A 1068 45.44 33.11 -0.25
CA PRO A 1068 46.22 33.74 -1.29
C PRO A 1068 47.50 34.33 -0.69
N ASN A 1069 48.61 34.17 -1.41
CA ASN A 1069 49.94 34.57 -0.94
C ASN A 1069 50.03 36.11 -0.79
N PRO A 1070 50.48 36.67 0.36
CA PRO A 1070 50.64 38.12 0.53
C PRO A 1070 51.57 38.79 -0.51
N GLU A 1071 52.59 38.09 -0.99
CA GLU A 1071 53.54 38.59 -2.01
C GLU A 1071 52.97 38.50 -3.43
N LYS A 1072 52.11 37.51 -3.68
CA LYS A 1072 51.44 37.25 -4.96
C LYS A 1072 49.95 36.99 -4.72
N PRO A 1073 49.14 38.01 -4.36
CA PRO A 1073 47.76 37.84 -3.90
C PRO A 1073 46.77 37.61 -5.05
N PHE A 1074 47.24 37.10 -6.19
CA PHE A 1074 46.48 37.00 -7.42
C PHE A 1074 46.06 35.56 -7.69
N LEU A 1075 44.97 35.37 -8.42
CA LEU A 1075 44.68 34.10 -9.07
C LEU A 1075 45.77 33.85 -10.13
N PHE A 1076 46.31 32.63 -10.14
CA PHE A 1076 47.42 32.32 -11.04
C PHE A 1076 46.95 32.04 -12.47
N THR A 1077 47.62 32.69 -13.39
CA THR A 1077 47.47 32.61 -14.86
C THR A 1077 48.83 32.27 -15.45
N GLY A 1078 48.89 31.80 -16.70
CA GLY A 1078 50.18 31.46 -17.34
C GLY A 1078 51.22 32.58 -17.25
N ARG A 1079 50.77 33.84 -17.43
CA ARG A 1079 51.64 35.01 -17.39
C ARG A 1079 52.20 35.33 -15.99
N ASN A 1080 51.36 35.40 -14.95
CA ASN A 1080 51.83 35.75 -13.60
C ASN A 1080 52.48 34.56 -12.85
N SER A 1081 52.45 33.35 -13.43
CA SER A 1081 53.23 32.19 -12.99
C SER A 1081 54.65 32.15 -13.60
N GLY A 1082 54.98 33.03 -14.54
CA GLY A 1082 56.29 33.03 -15.22
C GLY A 1082 56.39 32.07 -16.41
N PHE A 1083 55.27 31.48 -16.85
CA PHE A 1083 55.20 30.54 -17.97
C PHE A 1083 55.18 31.24 -19.35
N GLY A 1084 55.17 32.58 -19.38
CA GLY A 1084 54.98 33.38 -20.60
C GLY A 1084 56.20 34.20 -21.07
N ASN A 1085 57.43 33.90 -20.62
CA ASN A 1085 58.63 34.67 -21.00
C ASN A 1085 59.73 33.85 -21.71
N SER A 1086 59.42 32.65 -22.21
CA SER A 1086 60.33 31.93 -23.10
C SER A 1086 59.76 31.94 -24.51
N ASP A 1087 60.37 32.75 -25.38
CA ASP A 1087 60.37 32.55 -26.82
C ASP A 1087 60.81 31.09 -27.11
N LEU A 1088 59.84 30.18 -27.24
CA LEU A 1088 60.10 28.89 -27.86
C LEU A 1088 60.08 29.11 -29.37
N ASN A 1089 61.20 29.66 -29.85
CA ASN A 1089 61.63 29.49 -31.23
C ASN A 1089 61.51 28.00 -31.59
N LEU A 1090 60.60 27.69 -32.51
CA LEU A 1090 60.59 26.42 -33.22
C LEU A 1090 61.88 26.32 -34.04
N GLU A 1091 62.94 25.79 -33.44
CA GLU A 1091 63.97 25.10 -34.21
C GLU A 1091 64.14 23.66 -33.72
N GLN A 1092 64.13 22.78 -34.70
CA GLN A 1092 64.30 21.34 -34.59
C GLN A 1092 65.56 20.97 -33.83
N THR A 1093 65.43 20.32 -32.68
CA THR A 1093 66.49 19.40 -32.20
C THR A 1093 65.88 18.20 -31.48
N LYS A 1094 65.99 17.04 -32.13
CA LYS A 1094 65.92 15.71 -31.53
C LYS A 1094 66.88 15.65 -30.33
N SER A 1095 66.42 15.18 -29.18
CA SER A 1095 67.33 14.79 -28.09
C SER A 1095 67.08 13.34 -27.67
N SER A 1096 68.14 12.57 -27.83
CA SER A 1096 68.39 11.21 -27.41
C SER A 1096 68.53 11.10 -25.89
N VAL A 1097 67.87 10.12 -25.28
CA VAL A 1097 68.23 9.61 -23.94
C VAL A 1097 68.74 8.16 -24.10
N PRO A 1098 69.86 7.77 -23.46
CA PRO A 1098 70.59 6.56 -23.81
C PRO A 1098 70.11 5.31 -23.07
N TYR A 1099 70.06 4.21 -23.82
CA TYR A 1099 69.51 2.87 -23.53
C TYR A 1099 69.95 2.19 -22.21
N TRP A 1100 70.92 2.71 -21.46
CA TRP A 1100 71.42 2.06 -20.24
C TRP A 1100 70.57 2.32 -18.98
N THR A 1101 69.75 3.37 -18.96
CA THR A 1101 68.86 3.68 -17.82
C THR A 1101 67.71 2.67 -17.65
N VAL A 1102 67.31 2.00 -18.74
CA VAL A 1102 66.25 0.98 -18.72
C VAL A 1102 66.77 -0.36 -18.15
N VAL A 1103 68.07 -0.66 -18.32
CA VAL A 1103 68.65 -1.94 -17.89
C VAL A 1103 68.88 -1.98 -16.36
N VAL A 1104 69.25 -0.85 -15.75
CA VAL A 1104 69.46 -0.78 -14.29
C VAL A 1104 68.16 -0.93 -13.51
N ALA A 1105 67.05 -0.36 -14.02
CA ALA A 1105 65.73 -0.49 -13.40
C ALA A 1105 65.18 -1.92 -13.49
N ALA A 1106 65.46 -2.64 -14.58
CA ALA A 1106 65.00 -4.03 -14.76
C ALA A 1106 65.72 -5.03 -13.85
N VAL A 1107 67.02 -4.83 -13.57
CA VAL A 1107 67.80 -5.75 -12.72
C VAL A 1107 67.48 -5.56 -11.22
N ALA A 1108 67.17 -4.34 -10.79
CA ALA A 1108 66.76 -4.07 -9.40
C ALA A 1108 65.38 -4.68 -9.07
N GLY A 1109 64.45 -4.71 -10.05
CA GLY A 1109 63.13 -5.31 -9.87
C GLY A 1109 63.14 -6.84 -9.72
N VAL A 1110 64.07 -7.54 -10.36
CA VAL A 1110 64.13 -9.02 -10.33
C VAL A 1110 64.74 -9.55 -9.02
N LEU A 1111 65.63 -8.79 -8.37
CA LEU A 1111 66.27 -9.21 -7.11
C LEU A 1111 65.38 -9.03 -5.88
N VAL A 1112 64.41 -8.11 -5.91
CA VAL A 1112 63.46 -7.90 -4.79
C VAL A 1112 62.31 -8.90 -4.84
N GLY A 1113 61.94 -9.41 -6.02
CA GLY A 1113 60.86 -10.39 -6.18
C GLY A 1113 61.20 -11.84 -5.82
N SER A 1114 62.43 -12.14 -5.40
CA SER A 1114 62.85 -13.51 -5.00
C SER A 1114 63.09 -13.68 -3.50
N LEU A 1115 62.72 -12.69 -2.67
CA LEU A 1115 62.89 -12.73 -1.21
C LEU A 1115 61.70 -12.16 -0.41
N LEU A 1116 60.51 -12.06 -1.03
CA LEU A 1116 59.23 -11.77 -0.38
C LEU A 1116 58.17 -12.81 -0.77
#